data_AF-A0A4Q6FPS3-F1
#
_entry.id   AF-A0A4Q6FPS3-F1
#
_cell.length_a   1.000
_cell.length_b   1.000
_cell.length_c   1.000
_cell.angle_alpha   90.00
_cell.angle_beta   90.00
_cell.angle_gamma   90.00
#
_symmetry.space_group_name_H-M   'P 1'
#
loop_
_entity.id
_entity.type
_entity.pdbx_description
1 polymer ?
#
loop_
_entity_poly.entity_id
_entity_poly.type
_entity_poly.pdbx_seq_one_letter_code
_entity_poly.pdbx_strand_id
1 'polypeptide(L)'
;MKSWKRTLLITIASVVGVGFLAALSIVGFIAYNVYFGDTSDLAKSTILARINEETTLYTLDEEHKIGSFFNEEHRSYVTIDQIPEDMIRAMVAAEDKNFFQHYGVDPVAIFQAAAEGVANGMKFRRGGSSITQQTVKNVMDHREHSFSRKFKELVRSFQIERMYSKKQILEFYLNQFHVTANGKGIGIAARYYFNKDVSELSLIESAFIAGSVKAPSKYNPFVKYSRADKEKAWNEANWRKNYVIRRMYEQGWITEAQLKKAFEERVPFNQGKFGTNEVALVSLIRGQLDKKEILDALGMENINELSHAGLRVFTTIDKNLQDEAQLMMRRNLSRLELILKDYQPESANSFHYLRSVIPNQFYFGKVTRIERDKKNPHIYVDYGIPKAVIPAEALIRTAKILSIPTYKPYETHLQDILTKLKVGDVVFTEIMEYNEETHEGIAELKRKPTVNGGLISLDEGEVRSVVSGFDSEGFNRAVFATRQPGSVFKSVVFFGGLQMGWTILDKLANERRLFTFQGKFYFPRGDHASPYDDVSMLWAGTKSENLATVYLTQHLLDKLNFEEFKELMGNLELLPLDGENPRDFHFRVAKDTGVQLDNQGIKEAMLEKAVEDLKPDLIFAGRNSLYKDLTNLWWGRGYVTELQRVYRMADDDFTDRERNLRIGLVKKNWERLTGLSNELKNDWARLTTKVSEGGADAALSDPSVLSLIGRFRVTNAGGHK
;
A
#
# COMPACT_ATOMS: atom_id res chain seq x y z
N MET A 1 -53.73 -66.90 -10.58
CA MET A 1 -52.53 -66.02 -10.55
C MET A 1 -52.04 -65.88 -9.11
N LYS A 2 -50.75 -66.12 -8.83
CA LYS A 2 -50.18 -66.32 -7.48
C LYS A 2 -50.30 -65.08 -6.55
N SER A 3 -50.71 -65.31 -5.30
CA SER A 3 -50.97 -64.37 -4.19
C SER A 3 -49.99 -63.19 -4.04
N TRP A 4 -48.68 -63.42 -4.17
CA TRP A 4 -47.64 -62.39 -4.00
C TRP A 4 -47.71 -61.23 -5.02
N LYS A 5 -48.18 -61.48 -6.25
CA LYS A 5 -48.33 -60.42 -7.26
C LYS A 5 -49.43 -59.42 -6.89
N ARG A 6 -50.48 -59.88 -6.19
CA ARG A 6 -51.60 -59.04 -5.75
C ARG A 6 -51.18 -58.13 -4.59
N THR A 7 -50.41 -58.67 -3.63
CA THR A 7 -49.84 -57.89 -2.53
C THR A 7 -48.83 -56.86 -3.04
N LEU A 8 -47.96 -57.23 -3.98
CA LEU A 8 -47.02 -56.29 -4.61
C LEU A 8 -47.74 -55.15 -5.35
N LEU A 9 -48.80 -55.47 -6.10
CA LEU A 9 -49.60 -54.46 -6.81
C LEU A 9 -50.34 -53.52 -5.83
N ILE A 10 -50.88 -54.04 -4.72
CA ILE A 10 -51.55 -53.22 -3.70
C ILE A 10 -50.55 -52.32 -2.97
N THR A 11 -49.36 -52.83 -2.64
CA THR A 11 -48.29 -52.02 -2.04
C THR A 11 -47.80 -50.94 -2.99
N ILE A 12 -47.59 -51.25 -4.27
CA ILE A 12 -47.22 -50.26 -5.29
C ILE A 12 -48.34 -49.22 -5.44
N ALA A 13 -49.60 -49.64 -5.54
CA ALA A 13 -50.73 -48.72 -5.65
C ALA A 13 -50.90 -47.83 -4.41
N SER A 14 -50.63 -48.35 -3.21
CA SER A 14 -50.69 -47.60 -1.95
C SER A 14 -49.54 -46.60 -1.84
N VAL A 15 -48.32 -46.99 -2.22
CA VAL A 15 -47.16 -46.10 -2.28
C VAL A 15 -47.36 -44.99 -3.32
N VAL A 16 -47.90 -45.33 -4.49
CA VAL A 16 -48.26 -44.36 -5.53
C VAL A 16 -49.38 -43.43 -5.05
N GLY A 17 -50.40 -43.95 -4.36
CA GLY A 17 -51.51 -43.15 -3.82
C GLY A 17 -51.07 -42.18 -2.73
N VAL A 18 -50.24 -42.63 -1.77
CA VAL A 18 -49.65 -41.78 -0.74
C VAL A 18 -48.71 -40.74 -1.36
N GLY A 19 -47.90 -41.14 -2.34
CA GLY A 19 -47.03 -40.22 -3.09
C GLY A 19 -47.83 -39.15 -3.84
N PHE A 20 -48.96 -39.51 -4.44
CA PHE A 20 -49.85 -38.57 -5.13
C PHE A 20 -50.50 -37.57 -4.16
N LEU A 21 -50.97 -38.03 -3.00
CA LEU A 21 -51.53 -37.15 -1.95
C LEU A 21 -50.48 -36.20 -1.36
N ALA A 22 -49.24 -36.67 -1.15
CA ALA A 22 -48.13 -35.84 -0.71
C ALA A 22 -47.78 -34.78 -1.78
N ALA A 23 -47.74 -35.16 -3.06
CA ALA A 23 -47.51 -34.23 -4.16
C ALA A 23 -48.61 -33.16 -4.26
N LEU A 24 -49.89 -33.55 -4.15
CA LEU A 24 -51.02 -32.61 -4.12
C LEU A 24 -50.94 -31.66 -2.93
N SER A 25 -50.51 -32.15 -1.76
CA SER A 25 -50.33 -31.32 -0.57
C SER A 25 -49.20 -30.30 -0.74
N ILE A 26 -48.08 -30.69 -1.36
CA ILE A 26 -46.96 -29.79 -1.68
C ILE A 26 -47.40 -28.74 -2.71
N VAL A 27 -48.10 -29.15 -3.77
CA VAL A 27 -48.64 -28.22 -4.78
C VAL A 27 -49.64 -27.25 -4.14
N GLY A 28 -50.53 -27.75 -3.29
CA GLY A 28 -51.49 -26.94 -2.53
C GLY A 28 -50.80 -25.94 -1.59
N PHE A 29 -49.73 -26.36 -0.90
CA PHE A 29 -48.93 -25.49 -0.04
C PHE A 29 -48.18 -24.41 -0.84
N ILE A 30 -47.59 -24.76 -1.99
CA ILE A 30 -46.97 -23.78 -2.89
C ILE A 30 -48.03 -22.79 -3.39
N ALA A 31 -49.17 -23.26 -3.89
CA ALA A 31 -50.25 -22.41 -4.36
C ALA A 31 -50.76 -21.46 -3.26
N TYR A 32 -50.98 -21.97 -2.05
CA TYR A 32 -51.37 -21.15 -0.89
C TYR A 32 -50.37 -20.03 -0.63
N ASN A 33 -49.07 -20.34 -0.55
CA ASN A 33 -48.04 -19.31 -0.31
C ASN A 33 -47.90 -18.34 -1.49
N VAL A 34 -48.08 -18.79 -2.73
CA VAL A 34 -48.03 -17.91 -3.92
C VAL A 34 -49.16 -16.89 -3.90
N TYR A 35 -50.36 -17.28 -3.49
CA TYR A 35 -51.54 -16.40 -3.51
C TYR A 35 -51.69 -15.55 -2.24
N PHE A 36 -51.39 -16.13 -1.07
CA PHE A 36 -51.66 -15.55 0.25
C PHE A 36 -50.41 -15.25 1.09
N GLY A 37 -49.22 -15.64 0.63
CA GLY A 37 -47.97 -15.30 1.31
C GLY A 37 -47.63 -13.82 1.19
N ASP A 38 -46.85 -13.31 2.14
CA ASP A 38 -46.34 -11.93 2.13
C ASP A 38 -45.44 -11.69 0.90
N THR A 39 -45.72 -10.65 0.12
CA THR A 39 -44.95 -10.24 -1.07
C THR A 39 -44.33 -8.84 -0.93
N SER A 40 -44.28 -8.27 0.28
CA SER A 40 -43.74 -6.94 0.53
C SER A 40 -42.27 -6.78 0.08
N ASP A 41 -41.49 -7.84 0.23
CA ASP A 41 -40.10 -7.98 -0.23
C ASP A 41 -39.95 -8.02 -1.76
N LEU A 42 -41.04 -8.30 -2.49
CA LEU A 42 -41.12 -8.30 -3.96
C LEU A 42 -41.76 -7.03 -4.53
N ALA A 43 -42.11 -6.05 -3.70
CA ALA A 43 -42.62 -4.76 -4.18
C ALA A 43 -41.56 -4.03 -5.03
N LYS A 44 -41.98 -3.32 -6.08
CA LYS A 44 -41.05 -2.74 -7.07
C LYS A 44 -40.05 -1.79 -6.43
N SER A 45 -40.50 -0.98 -5.47
CA SER A 45 -39.65 -0.09 -4.68
C SER A 45 -38.58 -0.87 -3.90
N THR A 46 -38.93 -1.99 -3.28
CA THR A 46 -37.99 -2.86 -2.55
C THR A 46 -36.97 -3.51 -3.48
N ILE A 47 -37.42 -4.01 -4.64
CA ILE A 47 -36.54 -4.60 -5.66
C ILE A 47 -35.54 -3.55 -6.17
N LEU A 48 -36.02 -2.35 -6.52
CA LEU A 48 -35.16 -1.27 -7.00
C LEU A 48 -34.20 -0.76 -5.92
N ALA A 49 -34.65 -0.68 -4.66
CA ALA A 49 -33.78 -0.33 -3.53
C ALA A 49 -32.63 -1.33 -3.42
N ARG A 50 -32.92 -2.64 -3.43
CA ARG A 50 -31.90 -3.70 -3.36
C ARG A 50 -30.96 -3.76 -4.56
N ILE A 51 -31.47 -3.48 -5.77
CA ILE A 51 -30.62 -3.40 -6.97
C ILE A 51 -29.61 -2.25 -6.85
N ASN A 52 -30.00 -1.17 -6.16
CA ASN A 52 -29.18 0.03 -5.95
C ASN A 52 -28.47 0.07 -4.59
N GLU A 53 -28.60 -0.98 -3.75
CA GLU A 53 -28.00 -1.04 -2.42
C GLU A 53 -26.50 -1.32 -2.50
N GLU A 54 -25.71 -0.40 -1.96
CA GLU A 54 -24.25 -0.49 -1.87
C GLU A 54 -23.81 -0.21 -0.43
N THR A 55 -22.75 -0.89 -0.02
CA THR A 55 -22.15 -0.61 1.28
C THR A 55 -21.51 0.78 1.26
N THR A 56 -21.96 1.62 2.19
CA THR A 56 -21.60 3.03 2.30
C THR A 56 -20.77 3.27 3.55
N LEU A 57 -19.72 4.07 3.41
CA LEU A 57 -18.77 4.40 4.46
C LEU A 57 -19.08 5.79 5.01
N TYR A 58 -19.13 5.91 6.33
CA TYR A 58 -19.40 7.14 7.06
C TYR A 58 -18.26 7.48 8.02
N THR A 59 -18.14 8.77 8.33
CA THR A 59 -17.28 9.30 9.39
C THR A 59 -17.79 8.92 10.77
N LEU A 60 -17.00 9.27 11.79
CA LEU A 60 -17.27 9.01 13.20
C LEU A 60 -18.60 9.60 13.69
N ASP A 61 -19.02 10.73 13.12
CA ASP A 61 -20.29 11.39 13.44
C ASP A 61 -21.52 10.69 12.85
N GLU A 62 -21.35 9.60 12.08
CA GLU A 62 -22.41 8.86 11.40
C GLU A 62 -23.20 9.64 10.33
N GLU A 63 -22.87 10.91 10.11
CA GLU A 63 -23.58 11.84 9.23
C GLU A 63 -22.86 11.99 7.90
N HIS A 64 -21.54 12.21 7.90
CA HIS A 64 -20.83 12.50 6.65
C HIS A 64 -20.40 11.22 5.92
N LYS A 65 -20.83 11.09 4.67
CA LYS A 65 -20.41 10.00 3.78
C LYS A 65 -18.96 10.22 3.34
N ILE A 66 -18.09 9.25 3.63
CA ILE A 66 -16.71 9.18 3.12
C ILE A 66 -16.72 8.72 1.66
N GLY A 67 -17.56 7.72 1.37
CA GLY A 67 -17.63 7.11 0.05
C GLY A 67 -18.47 5.84 0.08
N SER A 68 -18.43 5.09 -1.00
CA SER A 68 -19.01 3.75 -1.13
C SER A 68 -18.00 2.85 -1.83
N PHE A 69 -18.14 1.54 -1.70
CA PHE A 69 -17.23 0.62 -2.39
C PHE A 69 -17.36 0.63 -3.93
N PHE A 70 -18.40 1.30 -4.44
CA PHE A 70 -18.60 1.61 -5.85
C PHE A 70 -18.85 3.12 -6.06
N ASN A 71 -18.45 3.64 -7.22
CA ASN A 71 -18.68 5.02 -7.62
C ASN A 71 -20.13 5.24 -8.07
N GLU A 72 -20.66 6.46 -7.89
CA GLU A 72 -22.03 6.81 -8.29
C GLU A 72 -22.29 6.65 -9.79
N GLU A 73 -21.24 6.69 -10.62
CA GLU A 73 -21.28 6.40 -12.06
C GLU A 73 -21.72 4.95 -12.38
N HIS A 74 -21.72 4.06 -11.39
CA HIS A 74 -22.16 2.68 -11.55
C HIS A 74 -23.68 2.46 -11.44
N ARG A 75 -24.45 3.53 -11.17
CA ARG A 75 -25.89 3.49 -10.84
C ARG A 75 -26.82 3.75 -12.02
N SER A 76 -26.55 3.15 -13.18
CA SER A 76 -27.47 3.27 -14.33
C SER A 76 -28.45 2.10 -14.32
N TYR A 77 -29.56 2.24 -13.60
CA TYR A 77 -30.69 1.34 -13.78
C TYR A 77 -31.25 1.55 -15.19
N VAL A 78 -31.21 0.50 -16.00
CA VAL A 78 -31.63 0.54 -17.40
C VAL A 78 -33.02 -0.05 -17.52
N THR A 79 -33.95 0.74 -18.03
CA THR A 79 -35.31 0.26 -18.32
C THR A 79 -35.31 -0.65 -19.54
N ILE A 80 -36.26 -1.58 -19.61
CA ILE A 80 -36.32 -2.58 -20.69
C ILE A 80 -36.39 -1.95 -22.08
N ASP A 81 -36.97 -0.76 -22.21
CA ASP A 81 -37.12 -0.04 -23.47
C ASP A 81 -35.80 0.54 -24.00
N GLN A 82 -34.80 0.71 -23.13
CA GLN A 82 -33.45 1.14 -23.50
C GLN A 82 -32.55 -0.04 -23.92
N ILE A 83 -33.01 -1.28 -23.72
CA ILE A 83 -32.24 -2.49 -23.98
C ILE A 83 -32.52 -2.99 -25.41
N PRO A 84 -31.50 -3.16 -26.26
CA PRO A 84 -31.70 -3.68 -27.61
C PRO A 84 -32.35 -5.07 -27.60
N GLU A 85 -33.23 -5.30 -28.57
CA GLU A 85 -33.92 -6.58 -28.74
C GLU A 85 -32.93 -7.76 -28.90
N ASP A 86 -31.79 -7.52 -29.57
CA ASP A 86 -30.71 -8.50 -29.71
C ASP A 86 -30.13 -8.93 -28.35
N MET A 87 -30.04 -8.01 -27.39
CA MET A 87 -29.57 -8.30 -26.04
C MET A 87 -30.59 -9.11 -25.24
N ILE A 88 -31.88 -8.74 -25.34
CA ILE A 88 -32.98 -9.50 -24.73
C ILE A 88 -32.94 -10.95 -25.25
N ARG A 89 -32.89 -11.12 -26.57
CA ARG A 89 -32.83 -12.43 -27.23
C ARG A 89 -31.57 -13.20 -26.89
N ALA A 90 -30.42 -12.54 -26.85
CA ALA A 90 -29.15 -13.16 -26.50
C ALA A 90 -29.19 -13.69 -25.06
N MET A 91 -29.71 -12.91 -24.11
CA MET A 91 -29.81 -13.33 -22.71
C MET A 91 -30.75 -14.52 -22.55
N VAL A 92 -31.93 -14.45 -23.16
CA VAL A 92 -32.92 -15.53 -23.14
C VAL A 92 -32.35 -16.80 -23.81
N ALA A 93 -31.68 -16.68 -24.96
CA ALA A 93 -31.04 -17.82 -25.62
C ALA A 93 -29.93 -18.46 -24.76
N ALA A 94 -29.14 -17.63 -24.09
CA ALA A 94 -28.00 -18.09 -23.28
C ALA A 94 -28.45 -18.80 -22.00
N GLU A 95 -29.38 -18.21 -21.26
CA GLU A 95 -29.75 -18.61 -19.90
C GLU A 95 -31.04 -19.47 -19.85
N ASP A 96 -32.09 -19.09 -20.57
CA ASP A 96 -33.43 -19.69 -20.43
C ASP A 96 -34.25 -19.57 -21.73
N LYS A 97 -34.03 -20.49 -22.69
CA LYS A 97 -34.60 -20.41 -24.04
C LYS A 97 -36.14 -20.37 -24.07
N ASN A 98 -36.79 -20.95 -23.07
CA ASN A 98 -38.25 -21.05 -22.97
C ASN A 98 -38.83 -19.98 -22.03
N PHE A 99 -38.04 -18.96 -21.65
CA PHE A 99 -38.40 -17.98 -20.63
C PHE A 99 -39.80 -17.40 -20.80
N PHE A 100 -40.20 -17.05 -22.03
CA PHE A 100 -41.52 -16.46 -22.30
C PHE A 100 -42.67 -17.47 -22.29
N GLN A 101 -42.39 -18.77 -22.25
CA GLN A 101 -43.39 -19.84 -22.38
C GLN A 101 -43.75 -20.50 -21.05
N HIS A 102 -42.82 -20.50 -20.08
CA HIS A 102 -43.05 -21.08 -18.75
C HIS A 102 -43.43 -20.02 -17.71
N TYR A 103 -43.79 -20.46 -16.51
CA TYR A 103 -44.19 -19.58 -15.41
C TYR A 103 -43.41 -19.94 -14.15
N GLY A 104 -42.53 -19.06 -13.68
CA GLY A 104 -41.67 -19.27 -12.51
C GLY A 104 -40.50 -20.22 -12.78
N VAL A 105 -40.79 -21.47 -13.18
CA VAL A 105 -39.80 -22.52 -13.46
C VAL A 105 -40.06 -23.17 -14.82
N ASP A 106 -39.00 -23.70 -15.46
CA ASP A 106 -39.11 -24.49 -16.69
C ASP A 106 -39.16 -26.00 -16.35
N PRO A 107 -40.34 -26.66 -16.39
CA PRO A 107 -40.45 -28.07 -16.06
C PRO A 107 -39.74 -28.97 -17.09
N VAL A 108 -39.67 -28.53 -18.35
CA VAL A 108 -39.00 -29.26 -19.42
C VAL A 108 -37.50 -29.23 -19.19
N ALA A 109 -36.93 -28.08 -18.83
CA ALA A 109 -35.50 -27.97 -18.50
C ALA A 109 -35.13 -28.76 -17.25
N ILE A 110 -35.99 -28.75 -16.21
CA ILE A 110 -35.78 -29.55 -14.99
C ILE A 110 -35.78 -31.04 -15.32
N PHE A 111 -36.76 -31.52 -16.08
CA PHE A 111 -36.85 -32.93 -16.46
C PHE A 111 -35.66 -33.37 -17.33
N GLN A 112 -35.26 -32.55 -18.31
CA GLN A 112 -34.10 -32.82 -19.15
C GLN A 112 -32.80 -32.86 -18.34
N ALA A 113 -32.60 -31.93 -17.40
CA ALA A 113 -31.44 -31.92 -16.52
C ALA A 113 -31.41 -33.15 -15.59
N ALA A 114 -32.57 -33.58 -15.09
CA ALA A 114 -32.70 -34.77 -14.26
C ALA A 114 -32.39 -36.06 -15.06
N ALA A 115 -32.95 -36.20 -16.26
CA ALA A 115 -32.69 -37.34 -17.14
C ALA A 115 -31.21 -37.44 -17.54
N GLU A 116 -30.57 -36.32 -17.89
CA GLU A 116 -29.13 -36.25 -18.14
C GLU A 116 -28.30 -36.59 -16.90
N GLY A 117 -28.70 -36.12 -15.72
CA GLY A 117 -28.01 -36.42 -14.46
C GLY A 117 -28.03 -37.91 -14.14
N VAL A 118 -29.18 -38.56 -14.28
CA VAL A 118 -29.32 -40.00 -14.07
C VAL A 118 -28.51 -40.79 -15.09
N ALA A 119 -28.56 -40.41 -16.37
CA ALA A 119 -27.77 -41.05 -17.43
C ALA A 119 -26.25 -40.91 -17.23
N ASN A 120 -25.80 -39.85 -16.54
CA ASN A 120 -24.38 -39.58 -16.25
C ASN A 120 -23.95 -40.00 -14.82
N GLY A 121 -24.66 -40.94 -14.18
CA GLY A 121 -24.29 -41.46 -12.87
C GLY A 121 -24.50 -40.45 -11.73
N MET A 122 -25.63 -39.74 -11.74
CA MET A 122 -25.99 -38.67 -10.80
C MET A 122 -25.06 -37.43 -10.83
N LYS A 123 -24.30 -37.25 -11.91
CA LYS A 123 -23.51 -36.03 -12.16
C LYS A 123 -24.32 -35.03 -12.99
N PHE A 124 -24.93 -34.06 -12.32
CA PHE A 124 -25.72 -32.99 -12.96
C PHE A 124 -24.81 -31.93 -13.58
N ARG A 125 -24.74 -31.86 -14.93
CA ARG A 125 -23.86 -30.92 -15.67
C ARG A 125 -24.54 -29.64 -16.16
N ARG A 126 -25.88 -29.59 -16.16
CA ARG A 126 -26.70 -28.42 -16.53
C ARG A 126 -27.39 -27.83 -15.30
N GLY A 127 -27.35 -26.51 -15.16
CA GLY A 127 -28.21 -25.79 -14.22
C GLY A 127 -29.58 -25.58 -14.86
N GLY A 128 -30.64 -26.08 -14.24
CA GLY A 128 -32.02 -25.95 -14.73
C GLY A 128 -32.79 -24.78 -14.12
N SER A 129 -32.11 -23.73 -13.65
CA SER A 129 -32.77 -22.57 -13.04
C SER A 129 -33.21 -21.56 -14.09
N SER A 130 -34.46 -21.11 -14.01
CA SER A 130 -35.02 -20.08 -14.91
C SER A 130 -34.44 -18.70 -14.64
N ILE A 131 -34.56 -17.77 -15.59
CA ILE A 131 -34.20 -16.36 -15.37
C ILE A 131 -34.97 -15.80 -14.16
N THR A 132 -36.25 -16.14 -14.00
CA THR A 132 -37.07 -15.74 -12.85
C THR A 132 -36.49 -16.21 -11.52
N GLN A 133 -36.05 -17.47 -11.44
CA GLN A 133 -35.40 -18.00 -10.23
C GLN A 133 -34.07 -17.29 -9.95
N GLN A 134 -33.30 -16.99 -10.99
CA GLN A 134 -32.04 -16.25 -10.84
C GLN A 134 -32.29 -14.80 -10.39
N THR A 135 -33.33 -14.15 -10.91
CA THR A 135 -33.76 -12.82 -10.45
C THR A 135 -34.12 -12.83 -8.98
N VAL A 136 -34.95 -13.77 -8.56
CA VAL A 136 -35.38 -13.93 -7.17
C VAL A 136 -34.18 -14.23 -6.25
N LYS A 137 -33.26 -15.09 -6.68
CA LYS A 137 -32.05 -15.40 -5.93
C LYS A 137 -31.22 -14.15 -5.65
N ASN A 138 -31.04 -13.29 -6.65
CA ASN A 138 -30.15 -12.13 -6.56
C ASN A 138 -30.81 -10.92 -5.86
N VAL A 139 -32.15 -10.83 -5.84
CA VAL A 139 -32.91 -9.78 -5.14
C VAL A 139 -33.19 -10.13 -3.67
N MET A 140 -33.07 -11.40 -3.25
CA MET A 140 -33.37 -11.82 -1.87
C MET A 140 -32.15 -11.91 -0.96
N ASP A 141 -32.42 -11.81 0.36
CA ASP A 141 -31.44 -11.76 1.43
C ASP A 141 -30.62 -13.07 1.55
N HIS A 142 -29.30 -12.95 1.64
CA HIS A 142 -28.33 -14.05 1.47
C HIS A 142 -28.02 -14.83 2.75
N ARG A 143 -28.65 -14.49 3.87
CA ARG A 143 -28.23 -14.91 5.23
C ARG A 143 -28.50 -16.37 5.62
N GLU A 144 -29.05 -17.22 4.75
CA GLU A 144 -29.32 -18.65 5.07
C GLU A 144 -28.84 -19.61 3.96
N HIS A 145 -27.93 -20.53 4.30
CA HIS A 145 -27.54 -21.65 3.44
C HIS A 145 -28.30 -22.92 3.85
N SER A 146 -29.36 -23.31 3.11
CA SER A 146 -30.13 -24.54 3.37
C SER A 146 -31.04 -24.92 2.19
N PHE A 147 -31.46 -26.19 2.10
CA PHE A 147 -32.54 -26.65 1.21
C PHE A 147 -33.83 -25.80 1.33
N SER A 148 -34.08 -25.21 2.51
CA SER A 148 -35.18 -24.26 2.72
C SER A 148 -35.07 -23.02 1.83
N ARG A 149 -33.86 -22.53 1.52
CA ARG A 149 -33.66 -21.38 0.63
C ARG A 149 -34.14 -21.71 -0.78
N LYS A 150 -33.79 -22.90 -1.30
CA LYS A 150 -34.15 -23.28 -2.66
C LYS A 150 -35.66 -23.46 -2.83
N PHE A 151 -36.35 -23.90 -1.77
CA PHE A 151 -37.81 -23.93 -1.73
C PHE A 151 -38.42 -22.51 -1.66
N LYS A 152 -37.86 -21.61 -0.84
CA LYS A 152 -38.28 -20.19 -0.81
C LYS A 152 -38.11 -19.54 -2.18
N GLU A 153 -36.97 -19.73 -2.86
CA GLU A 153 -36.74 -19.26 -4.23
C GLU A 153 -37.81 -19.76 -5.21
N LEU A 154 -38.21 -21.03 -5.11
CA LEU A 154 -39.25 -21.62 -5.95
C LEU A 154 -40.59 -20.90 -5.77
N VAL A 155 -41.07 -20.78 -4.52
CA VAL A 155 -42.34 -20.09 -4.22
C VAL A 155 -42.30 -18.64 -4.67
N ARG A 156 -41.20 -17.93 -4.38
CA ARG A 156 -40.99 -16.52 -4.73
C ARG A 156 -40.93 -16.32 -6.25
N SER A 157 -40.40 -17.29 -7.01
CA SER A 157 -40.40 -17.25 -8.48
C SER A 157 -41.81 -17.23 -9.08
N PHE A 158 -42.77 -17.91 -8.46
CA PHE A 158 -44.17 -17.83 -8.88
C PHE A 158 -44.83 -16.52 -8.42
N GLN A 159 -44.50 -16.02 -7.23
CA GLN A 159 -45.02 -14.74 -6.73
C GLN A 159 -44.58 -13.56 -7.61
N ILE A 160 -43.30 -13.50 -7.99
CA ILE A 160 -42.78 -12.41 -8.84
C ILE A 160 -43.42 -12.44 -10.25
N GLU A 161 -43.68 -13.63 -10.81
CA GLU A 161 -44.38 -13.79 -12.11
C GLU A 161 -45.86 -13.45 -12.05
N ARG A 162 -46.46 -13.44 -10.86
CA ARG A 162 -47.83 -12.95 -10.64
C ARG A 162 -47.87 -11.43 -10.63
N MET A 163 -46.80 -10.82 -10.12
CA MET A 163 -46.73 -9.37 -9.91
C MET A 163 -46.18 -8.62 -11.11
N TYR A 164 -45.32 -9.25 -11.90
CA TYR A 164 -44.58 -8.61 -12.99
C TYR A 164 -44.64 -9.40 -14.28
N SER A 165 -44.67 -8.67 -15.39
CA SER A 165 -44.53 -9.27 -16.72
C SER A 165 -43.14 -9.85 -16.93
N LYS A 166 -43.01 -10.82 -17.85
CA LYS A 166 -41.71 -11.40 -18.25
C LYS A 166 -40.67 -10.36 -18.62
N LYS A 167 -41.08 -9.28 -19.31
CA LYS A 167 -40.20 -8.16 -19.68
C LYS A 167 -39.66 -7.43 -18.45
N GLN A 168 -40.49 -7.17 -17.44
CA GLN A 168 -40.07 -6.54 -16.18
C GLN A 168 -39.15 -7.46 -15.35
N ILE A 169 -39.43 -8.76 -15.32
CA ILE A 169 -38.54 -9.72 -14.63
C ILE A 169 -37.17 -9.76 -15.30
N LEU A 170 -37.12 -9.69 -16.63
CA LEU A 170 -35.88 -9.59 -17.39
C LEU A 170 -35.17 -8.25 -17.18
N GLU A 171 -35.91 -7.14 -17.05
CA GLU A 171 -35.36 -5.84 -16.66
C GLU A 171 -34.64 -5.92 -15.30
N PHE A 172 -35.29 -6.49 -14.29
CA PHE A 172 -34.66 -6.72 -12.98
C PHE A 172 -33.42 -7.61 -13.11
N TYR A 173 -33.51 -8.69 -13.89
CA TYR A 173 -32.39 -9.60 -14.17
C TYR A 173 -31.18 -8.89 -14.80
N LEU A 174 -31.43 -8.06 -15.81
CA LEU A 174 -30.37 -7.39 -16.56
C LEU A 174 -29.69 -6.27 -15.77
N ASN A 175 -30.30 -5.77 -14.70
CA ASN A 175 -29.72 -4.73 -13.85
C ASN A 175 -28.93 -5.27 -12.64
N GLN A 176 -28.88 -6.58 -12.43
CA GLN A 176 -28.30 -7.14 -11.19
C GLN A 176 -27.14 -8.11 -11.39
N PHE A 177 -26.93 -8.64 -12.60
CA PHE A 177 -25.82 -9.58 -12.81
C PHE A 177 -24.47 -8.89 -12.61
N HIS A 178 -23.53 -9.61 -12.00
CA HIS A 178 -22.25 -9.04 -11.59
C HIS A 178 -21.29 -8.85 -12.78
N VAL A 179 -20.66 -7.67 -12.85
CA VAL A 179 -19.57 -7.35 -13.79
C VAL A 179 -18.28 -7.22 -12.99
N THR A 180 -17.32 -8.11 -13.30
CA THR A 180 -16.05 -8.28 -12.56
C THR A 180 -15.45 -6.95 -12.08
N ALA A 181 -15.40 -6.71 -10.77
CA ALA A 181 -14.76 -5.56 -10.12
C ALA A 181 -15.24 -4.15 -10.56
N ASN A 182 -16.35 -4.05 -11.30
CA ASN A 182 -16.83 -2.78 -11.86
C ASN A 182 -18.31 -2.48 -11.55
N GLY A 183 -19.04 -3.38 -10.88
CA GLY A 183 -20.42 -3.14 -10.45
C GLY A 183 -21.41 -4.18 -10.98
N LYS A 184 -22.69 -3.79 -11.10
CA LYS A 184 -23.80 -4.67 -11.50
C LYS A 184 -24.54 -4.14 -12.72
N GLY A 185 -25.07 -5.09 -13.49
CA GLY A 185 -26.04 -4.82 -14.54
C GLY A 185 -25.45 -4.49 -15.90
N ILE A 186 -26.36 -4.41 -16.87
CA ILE A 186 -26.03 -4.25 -18.28
C ILE A 186 -25.47 -2.88 -18.63
N GLY A 187 -25.91 -1.82 -17.93
CA GLY A 187 -25.34 -0.47 -18.08
C GLY A 187 -23.83 -0.48 -17.86
N ILE A 188 -23.40 -1.15 -16.79
CA ILE A 188 -21.99 -1.32 -16.47
C ILE A 188 -21.29 -2.21 -17.48
N ALA A 189 -21.89 -3.33 -17.87
CA ALA A 189 -21.28 -4.24 -18.84
C ALA A 189 -21.02 -3.56 -20.20
N ALA A 190 -21.98 -2.78 -20.71
CA ALA A 190 -21.87 -2.09 -21.99
C ALA A 190 -20.72 -1.08 -21.99
N ARG A 191 -20.67 -0.23 -20.96
CA ARG A 191 -19.59 0.75 -20.79
C ARG A 191 -18.25 0.07 -20.53
N TYR A 192 -18.20 -0.94 -19.66
CA TYR A 192 -16.95 -1.60 -19.27
C TYR A 192 -16.31 -2.35 -20.43
N TYR A 193 -17.09 -3.16 -21.15
CA TYR A 193 -16.55 -3.99 -22.23
C TYR A 193 -16.36 -3.24 -23.56
N PHE A 194 -17.21 -2.23 -23.83
CA PHE A 194 -17.31 -1.63 -25.17
C PHE A 194 -17.30 -0.10 -25.19
N ASN A 195 -17.30 0.58 -24.03
CA ASN A 195 -17.38 2.03 -23.92
C ASN A 195 -18.59 2.63 -24.66
N LYS A 196 -19.75 1.98 -24.50
CA LYS A 196 -21.01 2.30 -25.17
C LYS A 196 -22.16 2.42 -24.18
N ASP A 197 -23.20 3.15 -24.55
CA ASP A 197 -24.49 3.06 -23.88
C ASP A 197 -25.23 1.78 -24.30
N VAL A 198 -26.15 1.30 -23.46
CA VAL A 198 -26.80 -0.01 -23.64
C VAL A 198 -27.57 -0.09 -24.96
N SER A 199 -28.20 1.01 -25.39
CA SER A 199 -28.95 1.09 -26.64
C SER A 199 -28.08 0.93 -27.89
N GLU A 200 -26.76 1.06 -27.77
CA GLU A 200 -25.79 0.98 -28.88
C GLU A 200 -25.13 -0.40 -29.02
N LEU A 201 -25.52 -1.36 -28.16
CA LEU A 201 -24.97 -2.72 -28.21
C LEU A 201 -25.37 -3.42 -29.51
N SER A 202 -24.38 -3.91 -30.24
CA SER A 202 -24.57 -4.78 -31.40
C SER A 202 -24.94 -6.21 -31.00
N LEU A 203 -25.38 -7.01 -31.99
CA LEU A 203 -25.65 -8.44 -31.84
C LEU A 203 -24.47 -9.21 -31.21
N ILE A 204 -23.24 -8.92 -31.63
CA ILE A 204 -22.03 -9.61 -31.15
C ILE A 204 -21.72 -9.25 -29.70
N GLU A 205 -21.80 -7.96 -29.38
CA GLU A 205 -21.57 -7.44 -28.02
C GLU A 205 -22.63 -7.98 -27.06
N SER A 206 -23.89 -8.00 -27.50
CA SER A 206 -25.03 -8.59 -26.79
C SER A 206 -24.84 -10.08 -26.50
N ALA A 207 -24.45 -10.86 -27.51
CA ALA A 207 -24.18 -12.28 -27.36
C ALA A 207 -23.00 -12.57 -26.45
N PHE A 208 -21.97 -11.71 -26.47
CA PHE A 208 -20.86 -11.81 -25.53
C PHE A 208 -21.29 -11.53 -24.09
N ILE A 209 -21.97 -10.40 -23.82
CA ILE A 209 -22.43 -10.04 -22.47
C ILE A 209 -23.29 -11.16 -21.90
N ALA A 210 -24.30 -11.62 -22.63
CA ALA A 210 -25.16 -12.74 -22.24
C ALA A 210 -24.36 -14.02 -21.97
N GLY A 211 -23.39 -14.33 -22.83
CA GLY A 211 -22.52 -15.50 -22.67
C GLY A 211 -21.62 -15.41 -21.43
N SER A 212 -21.20 -14.20 -21.06
CA SER A 212 -20.22 -13.95 -20.01
C SER A 212 -20.74 -14.10 -18.58
N VAL A 213 -22.05 -13.91 -18.36
CA VAL A 213 -22.70 -13.91 -17.03
C VAL A 213 -22.32 -15.14 -16.19
N LYS A 214 -22.23 -16.31 -16.82
CA LYS A 214 -21.90 -17.57 -16.13
C LYS A 214 -20.48 -17.64 -15.57
N ALA A 215 -19.51 -16.94 -16.18
CA ALA A 215 -18.13 -16.91 -15.71
C ALA A 215 -17.42 -15.60 -16.15
N PRO A 216 -17.77 -14.45 -15.55
CA PRO A 216 -17.35 -13.14 -16.04
C PRO A 216 -15.83 -12.97 -16.10
N SER A 217 -15.10 -13.42 -15.07
CA SER A 217 -13.63 -13.31 -15.00
C SER A 217 -12.89 -14.25 -15.96
N LYS A 218 -13.55 -15.29 -16.48
CA LYS A 218 -12.96 -16.25 -17.43
C LYS A 218 -12.85 -15.61 -18.82
N TYR A 219 -13.92 -14.96 -19.28
CA TYR A 219 -14.03 -14.38 -20.61
C TYR A 219 -13.56 -12.92 -20.69
N ASN A 220 -13.11 -12.34 -19.59
CA ASN A 220 -12.69 -10.95 -19.50
C ASN A 220 -11.17 -10.81 -19.76
N PRO A 221 -10.74 -10.21 -20.89
CA PRO A 221 -9.32 -10.02 -21.18
C PRO A 221 -8.67 -8.91 -20.33
N PHE A 222 -9.45 -8.00 -19.74
CA PHE A 222 -8.89 -6.84 -19.04
C PHE A 222 -8.34 -7.17 -17.65
N VAL A 223 -8.76 -8.30 -17.06
CA VAL A 223 -8.28 -8.78 -15.75
C VAL A 223 -7.07 -9.71 -15.86
N LYS A 224 -6.48 -9.85 -17.05
CA LYS A 224 -5.33 -10.73 -17.30
C LYS A 224 -4.04 -9.89 -17.39
N TYR A 225 -2.97 -10.37 -16.76
CA TYR A 225 -1.70 -9.65 -16.70
C TYR A 225 -0.82 -9.90 -17.94
N SER A 226 -0.74 -11.15 -18.42
CA SER A 226 0.11 -11.50 -19.57
C SER A 226 -0.61 -11.37 -20.91
N ARG A 227 0.14 -11.10 -21.99
CA ARG A 227 -0.41 -11.05 -23.36
C ARG A 227 -1.01 -12.40 -23.79
N ALA A 228 -0.40 -13.51 -23.39
CA ALA A 228 -0.87 -14.85 -23.70
C ALA A 228 -2.22 -15.15 -23.02
N ASP A 229 -2.38 -14.75 -21.76
CA ASP A 229 -3.63 -14.93 -21.02
C ASP A 229 -4.75 -14.05 -21.56
N LYS A 230 -4.43 -12.83 -22.02
CA LYS A 230 -5.38 -11.94 -22.71
C LYS A 230 -5.92 -12.58 -23.99
N GLU A 231 -5.04 -13.11 -24.84
CA GLU A 231 -5.46 -13.77 -26.09
C GLU A 231 -6.27 -15.03 -25.80
N LYS A 232 -5.90 -15.81 -24.78
CA LYS A 232 -6.68 -16.97 -24.33
C LYS A 232 -8.08 -16.56 -23.88
N ALA A 233 -8.20 -15.53 -23.04
CA ALA A 233 -9.48 -15.02 -22.57
C ALA A 233 -10.35 -14.51 -23.73
N TRP A 234 -9.75 -13.85 -24.73
CA TRP A 234 -10.46 -13.40 -25.94
C TRP A 234 -10.95 -14.57 -26.80
N ASN A 235 -10.14 -15.62 -26.96
CA ASN A 235 -10.56 -16.83 -27.67
C ASN A 235 -11.71 -17.53 -26.94
N GLU A 236 -11.65 -17.62 -25.61
CA GLU A 236 -12.74 -18.15 -24.79
C GLU A 236 -14.00 -17.27 -24.88
N ALA A 237 -13.85 -15.94 -24.93
CA ALA A 237 -14.94 -14.99 -25.15
C ALA A 237 -15.62 -15.21 -26.51
N ASN A 238 -14.83 -15.37 -27.58
CA ASN A 238 -15.34 -15.65 -28.92
C ASN A 238 -16.09 -16.99 -28.99
N TRP A 239 -15.52 -18.03 -28.37
CA TRP A 239 -16.17 -19.33 -28.26
C TRP A 239 -17.52 -19.22 -27.55
N ARG A 240 -17.57 -18.48 -26.44
CA ARG A 240 -18.79 -18.30 -25.65
C ARG A 240 -19.82 -17.44 -26.37
N LYS A 241 -19.40 -16.37 -27.06
CA LYS A 241 -20.25 -15.57 -27.95
C LYS A 241 -20.84 -16.44 -29.06
N ASN A 242 -20.03 -17.24 -29.76
CA ASN A 242 -20.51 -18.14 -30.83
C ASN A 242 -21.55 -19.15 -30.33
N TYR A 243 -21.39 -19.64 -29.11
CA TYR A 243 -22.38 -20.50 -28.46
C TYR A 243 -23.75 -19.81 -28.32
N VAL A 244 -23.77 -18.54 -27.89
CA VAL A 244 -25.02 -17.77 -27.75
C VAL A 244 -25.63 -17.46 -29.11
N ILE A 245 -24.83 -17.00 -30.08
CA ILE A 245 -25.26 -16.73 -31.46
C ILE A 245 -25.90 -17.99 -32.08
N ARG A 246 -25.27 -19.16 -31.92
CA ARG A 246 -25.84 -20.43 -32.42
C ARG A 246 -27.21 -20.70 -31.84
N ARG A 247 -27.40 -20.48 -30.54
CA ARG A 247 -28.71 -20.67 -29.89
C ARG A 247 -29.75 -19.68 -30.38
N MET A 248 -29.37 -18.43 -30.62
CA MET A 248 -30.27 -17.44 -31.23
C MET A 248 -30.70 -17.88 -32.63
N TYR A 249 -29.80 -18.47 -33.41
CA TYR A 249 -30.12 -19.04 -34.73
C TYR A 249 -31.07 -20.25 -34.62
N GLU A 250 -30.81 -21.17 -33.68
CA GLU A 250 -31.68 -22.34 -33.43
C GLU A 250 -33.10 -21.95 -32.98
N GLN A 251 -33.29 -20.75 -32.42
CA GLN A 251 -34.61 -20.17 -32.10
C GLN A 251 -35.24 -19.39 -33.26
N GLY A 252 -34.55 -19.27 -34.40
CA GLY A 252 -35.01 -18.48 -35.54
C GLY A 252 -34.95 -16.95 -35.33
N TRP A 253 -34.19 -16.48 -34.33
CA TRP A 253 -34.11 -15.06 -33.99
C TRP A 253 -33.08 -14.27 -34.80
N ILE A 254 -32.15 -14.97 -35.45
CA ILE A 254 -31.18 -14.41 -36.40
C ILE A 254 -31.15 -15.26 -37.66
N THR A 255 -30.77 -14.64 -38.79
CA THR A 255 -30.65 -15.30 -40.09
C THR A 255 -29.35 -16.09 -40.22
N GLU A 256 -29.28 -17.01 -41.18
CA GLU A 256 -28.05 -17.75 -41.49
C GLU A 256 -26.90 -16.81 -41.91
N ALA A 257 -27.22 -15.72 -42.62
CA ALA A 257 -26.25 -14.69 -42.99
C ALA A 257 -25.66 -13.99 -41.75
N GLN A 258 -26.49 -13.64 -40.77
CA GLN A 258 -26.05 -13.07 -39.50
C GLN A 258 -25.23 -14.07 -38.67
N LEU A 259 -25.61 -15.35 -38.66
CA LEU A 259 -24.85 -16.43 -38.00
C LEU A 259 -23.42 -16.53 -38.57
N LYS A 260 -23.28 -16.63 -39.89
CA LYS A 260 -21.98 -16.75 -40.56
C LYS A 260 -21.09 -15.53 -40.27
N LYS A 261 -21.64 -14.33 -40.47
CA LYS A 261 -20.93 -13.07 -40.18
C LYS A 261 -20.49 -13.00 -38.71
N ALA A 262 -21.38 -13.31 -37.78
CA ALA A 262 -21.08 -13.27 -36.35
C ALA A 262 -20.04 -14.31 -35.94
N PHE A 263 -19.88 -15.44 -36.65
CA PHE A 263 -18.86 -16.45 -36.37
C PHE A 263 -17.46 -16.02 -36.81
N GLU A 264 -17.37 -15.25 -37.90
CA GLU A 264 -16.12 -14.69 -38.43
C GLU A 264 -15.63 -13.50 -37.60
N GLU A 265 -16.55 -12.68 -37.09
CA GLU A 265 -16.23 -11.47 -36.36
C GLU A 265 -15.88 -11.75 -34.88
N ARG A 266 -14.73 -11.22 -34.44
CA ARG A 266 -14.29 -11.31 -33.04
C ARG A 266 -15.05 -10.31 -32.16
N VAL A 267 -15.19 -10.61 -30.87
CA VAL A 267 -15.76 -9.67 -29.88
C VAL A 267 -14.95 -8.36 -29.90
N PRO A 268 -15.55 -7.21 -30.22
CA PRO A 268 -14.85 -5.95 -30.43
C PRO A 268 -14.60 -5.21 -29.11
N PHE A 269 -13.77 -5.77 -28.23
CA PHE A 269 -13.46 -5.15 -26.94
C PHE A 269 -12.90 -3.73 -27.09
N ASN A 270 -13.54 -2.78 -26.42
CA ASN A 270 -13.12 -1.38 -26.33
C ASN A 270 -13.35 -0.93 -24.89
N GLN A 271 -12.36 -1.17 -24.02
CA GLN A 271 -12.53 -0.96 -22.58
C GLN A 271 -12.86 0.50 -22.28
N GLY A 272 -13.99 0.74 -21.62
CA GLY A 272 -14.32 2.07 -21.11
C GLY A 272 -13.29 2.52 -20.07
N LYS A 273 -13.12 3.83 -19.91
CA LYS A 273 -12.31 4.39 -18.82
C LYS A 273 -13.08 4.28 -17.50
N PHE A 274 -13.05 3.09 -16.92
CA PHE A 274 -13.45 2.88 -15.53
C PHE A 274 -12.25 3.18 -14.66
N GLY A 275 -12.07 4.44 -14.32
CA GLY A 275 -11.26 4.79 -13.17
C GLY A 275 -12.13 4.59 -11.94
N THR A 276 -11.81 3.65 -11.07
CA THR A 276 -12.19 3.88 -9.67
C THR A 276 -11.37 5.07 -9.24
N ASN A 277 -11.97 6.26 -9.18
CA ASN A 277 -11.47 7.35 -8.33
C ASN A 277 -11.66 6.91 -6.88
N GLU A 278 -10.99 5.82 -6.51
CA GLU A 278 -11.06 5.30 -5.18
C GLU A 278 -10.23 6.24 -4.32
N VAL A 279 -10.92 7.00 -3.48
CA VAL A 279 -10.29 7.82 -2.45
C VAL A 279 -9.38 6.88 -1.66
N ALA A 280 -8.14 7.28 -1.44
CA ALA A 280 -7.13 6.46 -0.77
C ALA A 280 -7.59 5.90 0.60
N LEU A 281 -8.52 6.60 1.26
CA LEU A 281 -9.18 6.20 2.49
C LEU A 281 -10.15 5.01 2.30
N VAL A 282 -10.93 4.99 1.21
CA VAL A 282 -11.84 3.86 0.87
C VAL A 282 -11.03 2.58 0.64
N SER A 283 -9.89 2.68 -0.05
CA SER A 283 -8.99 1.54 -0.26
C SER A 283 -8.41 1.01 1.06
N LEU A 284 -8.04 1.91 1.99
CA LEU A 284 -7.57 1.51 3.32
C LEU A 284 -8.67 0.78 4.10
N ILE A 285 -9.88 1.34 4.13
CA ILE A 285 -11.04 0.76 4.82
C ILE A 285 -11.39 -0.61 4.21
N ARG A 286 -11.38 -0.72 2.88
CA ARG A 286 -11.57 -1.99 2.16
C ARG A 286 -10.55 -3.04 2.61
N GLY A 287 -9.27 -2.67 2.70
CA GLY A 287 -8.22 -3.57 3.15
C GLY A 287 -8.39 -4.05 4.59
N GLN A 288 -8.99 -3.24 5.47
CA GLN A 288 -9.35 -3.70 6.82
C GLN A 288 -10.54 -4.66 6.79
N LEU A 289 -11.55 -4.37 5.98
CA LEU A 289 -12.77 -5.17 5.89
C LEU A 289 -12.61 -6.50 5.13
N ASP A 290 -11.55 -6.65 4.33
CA ASP A 290 -11.18 -7.91 3.65
C ASP A 290 -10.54 -8.94 4.60
N LYS A 291 -10.28 -8.57 5.86
CA LYS A 291 -9.77 -9.51 6.86
C LYS A 291 -10.76 -10.65 7.07
N LYS A 292 -10.27 -11.89 7.03
CA LYS A 292 -11.07 -13.11 7.13
C LYS A 292 -11.94 -13.11 8.39
N GLU A 293 -11.40 -12.66 9.50
CA GLU A 293 -12.11 -12.59 10.78
C GLU A 293 -13.34 -11.68 10.73
N ILE A 294 -13.28 -10.60 9.94
CA ILE A 294 -14.40 -9.67 9.74
C ILE A 294 -15.43 -10.29 8.80
N LEU A 295 -15.00 -10.87 7.68
CA LEU A 295 -15.89 -11.53 6.72
C LEU A 295 -16.65 -12.70 7.38
N ASP A 296 -15.94 -13.53 8.15
CA ASP A 296 -16.52 -14.64 8.89
C ASP A 296 -17.55 -14.14 9.93
N ALA A 297 -17.26 -13.06 10.65
CA ALA A 297 -18.18 -12.45 11.61
C ALA A 297 -19.46 -11.88 10.95
N LEU A 298 -19.35 -11.42 9.71
CA LEU A 298 -20.48 -10.92 8.92
C LEU A 298 -21.20 -12.02 8.12
N GLY A 299 -20.72 -13.26 8.18
CA GLY A 299 -21.27 -14.39 7.42
C GLY A 299 -21.08 -14.24 5.90
N MET A 300 -19.98 -13.62 5.48
CA MET A 300 -19.66 -13.35 4.07
C MET A 300 -18.44 -14.15 3.64
N GLU A 301 -18.46 -14.70 2.42
CA GLU A 301 -17.36 -15.50 1.90
C GLU A 301 -16.26 -14.63 1.26
N ASN A 302 -16.59 -13.41 0.83
CA ASN A 302 -15.66 -12.53 0.11
C ASN A 302 -16.06 -11.04 0.17
N ILE A 303 -15.10 -10.17 -0.16
CA ILE A 303 -15.28 -8.71 -0.19
C ILE A 303 -16.32 -8.21 -1.21
N ASN A 304 -16.60 -8.96 -2.27
CA ASN A 304 -17.61 -8.55 -3.25
C ASN A 304 -19.01 -8.65 -2.64
N GLU A 305 -19.27 -9.67 -1.81
CA GLU A 305 -20.51 -9.77 -1.04
C GLU A 305 -20.67 -8.57 -0.10
N LEU A 306 -19.60 -8.22 0.63
CA LEU A 306 -19.60 -7.04 1.50
C LEU A 306 -19.91 -5.75 0.73
N SER A 307 -19.33 -5.58 -0.44
CA SER A 307 -19.53 -4.39 -1.26
C SER A 307 -20.99 -4.21 -1.71
N HIS A 308 -21.74 -5.31 -1.77
CA HIS A 308 -23.11 -5.39 -2.24
C HIS A 308 -24.14 -5.65 -1.14
N ALA A 309 -23.72 -5.68 0.13
CA ALA A 309 -24.58 -6.03 1.25
C ALA A 309 -25.46 -4.87 1.77
N GLY A 310 -25.32 -3.67 1.19
CA GLY A 310 -26.08 -2.49 1.61
C GLY A 310 -25.77 -2.03 3.03
N LEU A 311 -24.57 -2.36 3.56
CA LEU A 311 -24.21 -2.03 4.92
C LEU A 311 -23.90 -0.54 5.09
N ARG A 312 -24.13 -0.02 6.29
CA ARG A 312 -23.58 1.26 6.74
C ARG A 312 -22.36 0.96 7.61
N VAL A 313 -21.19 1.39 7.17
CA VAL A 313 -19.93 1.22 7.91
C VAL A 313 -19.56 2.56 8.50
N PHE A 314 -19.52 2.65 9.83
CA PHE A 314 -19.05 3.80 10.57
C PHE A 314 -17.58 3.64 10.91
N THR A 315 -16.79 4.68 10.69
CA THR A 315 -15.33 4.65 10.88
C THR A 315 -14.92 5.59 12.02
N THR A 316 -13.65 5.53 12.43
CA THR A 316 -13.09 6.44 13.44
C THR A 316 -12.67 7.80 12.87
N ILE A 317 -12.90 8.03 11.56
CA ILE A 317 -12.44 9.22 10.85
C ILE A 317 -13.29 10.42 11.25
N ASP A 318 -12.62 11.46 11.75
CA ASP A 318 -13.23 12.75 12.04
C ASP A 318 -13.26 13.60 10.76
N LYS A 319 -14.45 14.08 10.37
CA LYS A 319 -14.64 14.84 9.13
C LYS A 319 -13.83 16.14 9.10
N ASN A 320 -13.89 16.90 10.19
CA ASN A 320 -13.26 18.21 10.29
C ASN A 320 -11.74 18.05 10.29
N LEU A 321 -11.23 17.11 11.08
CA LEU A 321 -9.80 16.82 11.12
C LEU A 321 -9.28 16.29 9.78
N GLN A 322 -10.06 15.45 9.09
CA GLN A 322 -9.71 14.93 7.77
C GLN A 322 -9.58 16.04 6.73
N ASP A 323 -10.55 16.96 6.68
CA ASP A 323 -10.55 18.09 5.75
C ASP A 323 -9.41 19.06 6.07
N GLU A 324 -9.25 19.43 7.34
CA GLU A 324 -8.18 20.33 7.78
C GLU A 324 -6.79 19.72 7.53
N ALA A 325 -6.60 18.43 7.82
CA ALA A 325 -5.36 17.75 7.53
C ALA A 325 -5.06 17.73 6.03
N GLN A 326 -6.06 17.48 5.17
CA GLN A 326 -5.88 17.50 3.72
C GLN A 326 -5.55 18.90 3.21
N LEU A 327 -6.22 19.93 3.72
CA LEU A 327 -5.94 21.33 3.38
C LEU A 327 -4.53 21.73 3.82
N MET A 328 -4.15 21.44 5.07
CA MET A 328 -2.82 21.75 5.59
C MET A 328 -1.73 20.99 4.86
N MET A 329 -1.95 19.72 4.49
CA MET A 329 -1.01 18.98 3.65
C MET A 329 -0.81 19.68 2.30
N ARG A 330 -1.89 20.10 1.63
CA ARG A 330 -1.81 20.82 0.35
C ARG A 330 -1.05 22.14 0.48
N ARG A 331 -1.39 22.96 1.48
CA ARG A 331 -0.71 24.23 1.78
C ARG A 331 0.78 24.02 2.04
N ASN A 332 1.14 23.04 2.88
CA ASN A 332 2.54 22.80 3.26
C ASN A 332 3.37 22.17 2.15
N LEU A 333 2.81 21.25 1.36
CA LEU A 333 3.52 20.71 0.19
C LEU A 333 3.78 21.80 -0.85
N SER A 334 2.78 22.66 -1.11
CA SER A 334 2.95 23.80 -2.02
C SER A 334 4.00 24.79 -1.50
N ARG A 335 3.97 25.11 -0.20
CA ARG A 335 4.99 25.93 0.48
C ARG A 335 6.37 25.30 0.35
N LEU A 336 6.50 24.00 0.57
CA LEU A 336 7.77 23.29 0.47
C LEU A 336 8.32 23.31 -0.96
N GLU A 337 7.46 23.16 -1.97
CA GLU A 337 7.87 23.28 -3.37
C GLU A 337 8.45 24.67 -3.69
N LEU A 338 7.89 25.74 -3.10
CA LEU A 338 8.44 27.11 -3.21
C LEU A 338 9.77 27.26 -2.48
N ILE A 339 9.97 26.61 -1.32
CA ILE A 339 11.24 26.65 -0.60
C ILE A 339 12.33 25.90 -1.36
N LEU A 340 11.98 24.75 -1.97
CA LEU A 340 12.95 23.90 -2.65
C LEU A 340 13.31 24.39 -4.05
N LYS A 341 12.44 25.20 -4.68
CA LYS A 341 12.58 25.63 -6.07
C LYS A 341 12.07 27.06 -6.26
N ASP A 342 12.76 27.83 -7.10
CA ASP A 342 12.31 29.16 -7.52
C ASP A 342 10.95 29.13 -8.22
N TYR A 343 10.14 30.17 -8.03
CA TYR A 343 8.82 30.29 -8.65
C TYR A 343 8.90 30.29 -10.20
N GLN A 344 7.97 29.56 -10.82
CA GLN A 344 7.76 29.49 -12.27
C GLN A 344 6.26 29.33 -12.57
N PRO A 345 5.75 29.86 -13.70
CA PRO A 345 4.39 29.60 -14.14
C PRO A 345 4.21 28.11 -14.49
N GLU A 346 2.96 27.66 -14.42
CA GLU A 346 2.55 26.29 -14.71
C GLU A 346 2.37 26.08 -16.22
N SER A 347 2.33 24.81 -16.65
CA SER A 347 2.11 24.48 -18.07
C SER A 347 0.73 24.97 -18.54
N ALA A 348 0.69 25.56 -19.74
CA ALA A 348 -0.54 26.04 -20.39
C ALA A 348 -1.61 24.95 -20.51
N ASN A 349 -1.22 23.68 -20.63
CA ASN A 349 -2.14 22.55 -20.76
C ASN A 349 -2.88 22.20 -19.46
N SER A 350 -2.48 22.78 -18.33
CA SER A 350 -3.09 22.52 -17.01
C SER A 350 -4.36 23.35 -16.77
N PHE A 351 -4.62 24.35 -17.63
CA PHE A 351 -5.75 25.25 -17.47
C PHE A 351 -7.05 24.66 -18.06
N HIS A 352 -8.12 24.73 -17.28
CA HIS A 352 -9.46 24.34 -17.68
C HIS A 352 -10.48 25.36 -17.21
N TYR A 353 -11.50 25.61 -18.03
CA TYR A 353 -12.59 26.53 -17.67
C TYR A 353 -13.47 25.94 -16.57
N LEU A 354 -13.63 26.69 -15.49
CA LEU A 354 -14.47 26.39 -14.34
C LEU A 354 -15.74 27.23 -14.38
N ARG A 355 -16.83 26.66 -13.85
CA ARG A 355 -18.12 27.35 -13.68
C ARG A 355 -18.26 28.00 -12.31
N SER A 356 -17.60 27.43 -11.31
CA SER A 356 -17.55 27.92 -9.94
C SER A 356 -16.22 27.50 -9.31
N VAL A 357 -15.85 28.15 -8.21
CA VAL A 357 -14.73 27.76 -7.36
C VAL A 357 -15.20 27.65 -5.92
N ILE A 358 -14.50 26.84 -5.13
CA ILE A 358 -14.81 26.62 -3.72
C ILE A 358 -13.67 27.21 -2.88
N PRO A 359 -13.96 27.99 -1.82
CA PRO A 359 -12.94 28.42 -0.87
C PRO A 359 -12.13 27.25 -0.29
N ASN A 360 -10.85 27.49 0.00
CA ASN A 360 -9.86 26.50 0.44
C ASN A 360 -9.57 25.36 -0.55
N GLN A 361 -9.92 25.52 -1.83
CA GLN A 361 -9.52 24.61 -2.90
C GLN A 361 -8.49 25.25 -3.82
N PHE A 362 -7.80 24.40 -4.58
CA PHE A 362 -6.67 24.79 -5.42
C PHE A 362 -6.99 24.58 -6.89
N TYR A 363 -6.70 25.58 -7.71
CA TYR A 363 -7.03 25.56 -9.13
C TYR A 363 -5.91 26.16 -9.98
N PHE A 364 -5.94 25.85 -11.27
CA PHE A 364 -5.13 26.53 -12.27
C PHE A 364 -5.93 27.66 -12.87
N GLY A 365 -5.37 28.87 -12.85
CA GLY A 365 -5.99 30.06 -13.43
C GLY A 365 -5.06 30.74 -14.42
N LYS A 366 -5.64 31.49 -15.37
CA LYS A 366 -4.90 32.21 -16.39
C LYS A 366 -4.75 33.68 -16.02
N VAL A 367 -3.53 34.21 -16.05
CA VAL A 367 -3.27 35.61 -15.75
C VAL A 367 -3.83 36.49 -16.86
N THR A 368 -4.71 37.43 -16.52
CA THR A 368 -5.32 38.36 -17.48
C THR A 368 -4.76 39.77 -17.36
N ARG A 369 -4.36 40.19 -16.15
CA ARG A 369 -3.79 41.51 -15.89
C ARG A 369 -2.82 41.46 -14.72
N ILE A 370 -1.73 42.23 -14.82
CA ILE A 370 -0.72 42.39 -13.76
C ILE A 370 -0.53 43.88 -13.51
N GLU A 371 -0.87 44.33 -12.32
CA GLU A 371 -0.61 45.68 -11.83
C GLU A 371 0.70 45.66 -11.03
N ARG A 372 1.74 46.29 -11.58
CA ARG A 372 3.12 46.25 -11.03
C ARG A 372 3.44 47.44 -10.13
N ASP A 373 2.47 47.90 -9.34
CA ASP A 373 2.73 48.97 -8.37
C ASP A 373 3.77 48.50 -7.34
N LYS A 374 4.73 49.37 -6.99
CA LYS A 374 5.82 49.02 -6.06
C LYS A 374 5.35 48.78 -4.63
N LYS A 375 4.22 49.39 -4.23
CA LYS A 375 3.66 49.30 -2.88
C LYS A 375 2.42 48.41 -2.84
N ASN A 376 1.65 48.33 -3.92
CA ASN A 376 0.38 47.60 -3.93
C ASN A 376 0.14 46.80 -5.23
N PRO A 377 0.97 45.77 -5.52
CA PRO A 377 0.82 44.98 -6.73
C PRO A 377 -0.40 44.05 -6.68
N HIS A 378 -1.06 43.87 -7.82
CA HIS A 378 -2.20 42.95 -7.97
C HIS A 378 -2.04 42.08 -9.22
N ILE A 379 -2.48 40.82 -9.14
CA ILE A 379 -2.57 39.94 -10.30
C ILE A 379 -4.01 39.48 -10.45
N TYR A 380 -4.59 39.69 -11.62
CA TYR A 380 -5.94 39.25 -11.96
C TYR A 380 -5.86 37.92 -12.70
N VAL A 381 -6.63 36.96 -12.23
CA VAL A 381 -6.61 35.58 -12.67
C VAL A 381 -8.02 35.18 -13.09
N ASP A 382 -8.12 34.57 -14.26
CA ASP A 382 -9.35 34.08 -14.84
C ASP A 382 -9.38 32.55 -14.76
N TYR A 383 -10.46 32.00 -14.22
CA TYR A 383 -10.73 30.56 -14.19
C TYR A 383 -11.87 30.18 -15.14
N GLY A 384 -12.46 31.13 -15.87
CA GLY A 384 -13.62 30.94 -16.74
C GLY A 384 -14.76 31.87 -16.37
N ILE A 385 -15.81 31.34 -15.72
CA ILE A 385 -16.84 32.20 -15.13
C ILE A 385 -16.27 32.91 -13.89
N PRO A 386 -15.60 32.19 -12.95
CA PRO A 386 -14.99 32.82 -11.79
C PRO A 386 -13.75 33.61 -12.18
N LYS A 387 -13.63 34.81 -11.64
CA LYS A 387 -12.40 35.62 -11.70
C LYS A 387 -11.91 35.84 -10.28
N ALA A 388 -10.59 35.96 -10.10
CA ALA A 388 -10.03 36.31 -8.80
C ALA A 388 -8.89 37.30 -8.91
N VAL A 389 -8.65 37.98 -7.80
CA VAL A 389 -7.49 38.85 -7.60
C VAL A 389 -6.54 38.18 -6.61
N ILE A 390 -5.25 38.20 -6.93
CA ILE A 390 -4.16 37.93 -6.00
C ILE A 390 -3.69 39.29 -5.48
N PRO A 391 -4.05 39.66 -4.24
CA PRO A 391 -3.73 40.97 -3.69
C PRO A 391 -2.25 41.06 -3.27
N ALA A 392 -1.79 42.28 -3.00
CA ALA A 392 -0.41 42.55 -2.62
C ALA A 392 0.05 41.73 -1.41
N GLU A 393 -0.80 41.58 -0.41
CA GLU A 393 -0.49 40.82 0.81
C GLU A 393 -0.26 39.34 0.51
N ALA A 394 -1.01 38.76 -0.44
CA ALA A 394 -0.82 37.38 -0.88
C ALA A 394 0.51 37.20 -1.61
N LEU A 395 0.86 38.13 -2.51
CA LEU A 395 2.14 38.12 -3.22
C LEU A 395 3.33 38.27 -2.25
N ILE A 396 3.20 39.16 -1.26
CA ILE A 396 4.21 39.36 -0.21
C ILE A 396 4.39 38.07 0.62
N ARG A 397 3.31 37.36 0.97
CA ARG A 397 3.41 36.06 1.67
C ARG A 397 4.21 35.05 0.84
N THR A 398 3.91 34.92 -0.45
CA THR A 398 4.65 34.01 -1.36
C THR A 398 6.11 34.42 -1.51
N ALA A 399 6.40 35.72 -1.65
CA ALA A 399 7.77 36.23 -1.73
C ALA A 399 8.58 35.99 -0.45
N LYS A 400 7.96 36.10 0.73
CA LYS A 400 8.59 35.75 2.01
C LYS A 400 8.95 34.27 2.08
N ILE A 401 8.13 33.38 1.56
CA ILE A 401 8.45 31.94 1.50
C ILE A 401 9.68 31.69 0.62
N LEU A 402 9.73 32.31 -0.57
CA LEU A 402 10.88 32.21 -1.49
C LEU A 402 12.19 32.77 -0.90
N SER A 403 12.10 33.71 0.04
CA SER A 403 13.27 34.29 0.71
C SER A 403 13.97 33.35 1.70
N ILE A 404 13.27 32.34 2.23
CA ILE A 404 13.76 31.42 3.27
C ILE A 404 15.09 30.76 2.88
N PRO A 405 15.22 30.08 1.72
CA PRO A 405 16.46 29.37 1.36
C PRO A 405 17.61 30.30 0.93
N THR A 406 17.31 31.51 0.43
CA THR A 406 18.33 32.36 -0.21
C THR A 406 18.93 33.43 0.69
N TYR A 407 18.33 33.70 1.86
CA TYR A 407 18.68 34.82 2.75
C TYR A 407 18.63 36.21 2.08
N LYS A 408 17.94 36.34 0.94
CA LYS A 408 17.74 37.62 0.23
C LYS A 408 16.44 38.27 0.73
N PRO A 409 16.31 39.62 0.72
CA PRO A 409 15.06 40.28 1.09
C PRO A 409 13.87 39.81 0.24
N TYR A 410 12.67 39.76 0.83
CA TYR A 410 11.47 39.29 0.13
C TYR A 410 11.09 40.21 -1.04
N GLU A 411 11.46 41.48 -1.00
CA GLU A 411 11.20 42.46 -2.06
C GLU A 411 11.88 42.07 -3.37
N THR A 412 13.08 41.46 -3.30
CA THR A 412 13.77 40.92 -4.48
C THR A 412 12.94 39.82 -5.13
N HIS A 413 12.39 38.91 -4.33
CA HIS A 413 11.53 37.81 -4.80
C HIS A 413 10.17 38.30 -5.30
N LEU A 414 9.60 39.34 -4.67
CA LEU A 414 8.37 39.97 -5.13
C LEU A 414 8.56 40.59 -6.52
N GLN A 415 9.66 41.33 -6.74
CA GLN A 415 9.98 41.90 -8.05
C GLN A 415 10.24 40.81 -9.10
N ASP A 416 10.90 39.72 -8.71
CA ASP A 416 11.14 38.56 -9.56
C ASP A 416 9.83 37.90 -10.02
N ILE A 417 8.87 37.66 -9.11
CA ILE A 417 7.52 37.18 -9.45
C ILE A 417 6.85 38.10 -10.47
N LEU A 418 6.83 39.41 -10.21
CA LEU A 418 6.15 40.40 -11.07
C LEU A 418 6.80 40.56 -12.44
N THR A 419 8.10 40.29 -12.55
CA THR A 419 8.86 40.38 -13.80
C THR A 419 8.77 39.08 -14.61
N LYS A 420 8.80 37.93 -13.94
CA LYS A 420 8.70 36.61 -14.58
C LYS A 420 7.30 36.32 -15.11
N LEU A 421 6.25 36.71 -14.37
CA LEU A 421 4.87 36.49 -14.78
C LEU A 421 4.45 37.45 -15.90
N LYS A 422 3.77 36.88 -16.90
CA LYS A 422 3.22 37.57 -18.06
C LYS A 422 1.72 37.33 -18.18
N VAL A 423 1.05 38.25 -18.87
CA VAL A 423 -0.35 38.05 -19.25
C VAL A 423 -0.43 36.83 -20.17
N GLY A 424 -1.34 35.91 -19.86
CA GLY A 424 -1.51 34.64 -20.55
C GLY A 424 -0.89 33.44 -19.85
N ASP A 425 0.01 33.65 -18.87
CA ASP A 425 0.60 32.56 -18.09
C ASP A 425 -0.45 31.85 -17.25
N VAL A 426 -0.25 30.55 -17.03
CA VAL A 426 -1.07 29.76 -16.11
C VAL A 426 -0.39 29.74 -14.75
N VAL A 427 -1.16 29.98 -13.70
CA VAL A 427 -0.70 29.99 -12.31
C VAL A 427 -1.51 29.00 -11.49
N PHE A 428 -0.86 28.37 -10.52
CA PHE A 428 -1.54 27.56 -9.53
C PHE A 428 -1.89 28.42 -8.32
N THR A 429 -3.14 28.35 -7.88
CA THR A 429 -3.66 29.22 -6.82
C THR A 429 -4.48 28.45 -5.82
N GLU A 430 -4.58 29.01 -4.61
CA GLU A 430 -5.58 28.64 -3.62
C GLU A 430 -6.65 29.73 -3.58
N ILE A 431 -7.92 29.35 -3.59
CA ILE A 431 -9.03 30.30 -3.45
C ILE A 431 -9.29 30.52 -1.97
N MET A 432 -9.13 31.76 -1.52
CA MET A 432 -9.34 32.12 -0.11
C MET A 432 -10.79 32.51 0.13
N GLU A 433 -11.36 33.30 -0.78
CA GLU A 433 -12.73 33.80 -0.71
C GLU A 433 -13.34 33.79 -2.11
N TYR A 434 -14.65 33.56 -2.20
CA TYR A 434 -15.40 33.60 -3.45
C TYR A 434 -16.83 34.07 -3.20
N ASN A 435 -17.27 35.05 -3.99
CA ASN A 435 -18.64 35.55 -3.99
C ASN A 435 -19.38 34.96 -5.20
N GLU A 436 -20.42 34.16 -4.95
CA GLU A 436 -21.18 33.49 -6.00
C GLU A 436 -22.04 34.46 -6.84
N GLU A 437 -22.47 35.59 -6.28
CA GLU A 437 -23.31 36.58 -6.99
C GLU A 437 -22.51 37.40 -8.00
N THR A 438 -21.29 37.81 -7.63
CA THR A 438 -20.42 38.62 -8.50
C THR A 438 -19.49 37.76 -9.35
N HIS A 439 -19.34 36.48 -9.02
CA HIS A 439 -18.33 35.57 -9.57
C HIS A 439 -16.89 36.05 -9.38
N GLU A 440 -16.64 36.85 -8.34
CA GLU A 440 -15.32 37.36 -7.98
C GLU A 440 -14.78 36.70 -6.71
N GLY A 441 -13.46 36.51 -6.65
CA GLY A 441 -12.80 35.91 -5.49
C GLY A 441 -11.43 36.51 -5.18
N ILE A 442 -10.88 36.09 -4.05
CA ILE A 442 -9.51 36.38 -3.63
C ILE A 442 -8.71 35.08 -3.68
N ALA A 443 -7.55 35.13 -4.32
CA ALA A 443 -6.68 33.98 -4.50
C ALA A 443 -5.29 34.22 -3.91
N GLU A 444 -4.64 33.16 -3.47
CA GLU A 444 -3.21 33.16 -3.13
C GLU A 444 -2.39 32.46 -4.21
N LEU A 445 -1.22 33.02 -4.51
CA LEU A 445 -0.29 32.40 -5.42
C LEU A 445 0.41 31.21 -4.77
N LYS A 446 0.25 30.03 -5.38
CA LYS A 446 0.79 28.75 -4.93
C LYS A 446 1.64 28.15 -6.05
N ARG A 447 2.16 26.96 -5.78
CA ARG A 447 2.83 26.12 -6.78
C ARG A 447 2.35 24.69 -6.66
N LYS A 448 2.06 24.01 -7.77
CA LYS A 448 1.68 22.59 -7.72
C LYS A 448 2.91 21.79 -7.30
N PRO A 449 2.87 21.08 -6.15
CA PRO A 449 4.05 20.40 -5.66
C PRO A 449 4.34 19.11 -6.45
N THR A 450 5.62 18.89 -6.72
CA THR A 450 6.16 17.60 -7.15
C THR A 450 6.58 16.76 -5.95
N VAL A 451 7.02 17.43 -4.88
CA VAL A 451 7.19 16.82 -3.56
C VAL A 451 5.85 16.28 -3.05
N ASN A 452 5.89 15.14 -2.38
CA ASN A 452 4.72 14.48 -1.83
C ASN A 452 4.89 14.23 -0.33
N GLY A 453 3.79 13.93 0.35
CA GLY A 453 3.76 13.63 1.77
C GLY A 453 2.69 12.60 2.09
N GLY A 454 2.66 12.16 3.34
CA GLY A 454 1.60 11.33 3.90
C GLY A 454 1.42 11.73 5.36
N LEU A 455 0.19 11.68 5.85
CA LEU A 455 -0.14 11.97 7.25
C LEU A 455 -1.17 10.97 7.74
N ILE A 456 -0.96 10.47 8.95
CA ILE A 456 -1.95 9.73 9.73
C ILE A 456 -2.04 10.41 11.09
N SER A 457 -3.24 10.76 11.50
CA SER A 457 -3.51 11.19 12.88
C SER A 457 -4.07 10.01 13.67
N LEU A 458 -3.50 9.79 14.85
CA LEU A 458 -3.88 8.72 15.76
C LEU A 458 -4.32 9.32 17.10
N ASP A 459 -5.36 8.74 17.68
CA ASP A 459 -5.87 9.05 19.00
C ASP A 459 -6.19 7.74 19.72
N GLU A 460 -5.47 7.43 20.80
CA GLU A 460 -5.56 6.15 21.53
C GLU A 460 -5.48 4.89 20.64
N GLY A 461 -4.79 5.00 19.49
CA GLY A 461 -4.66 3.92 18.50
C GLY A 461 -5.73 3.92 17.41
N GLU A 462 -6.78 4.74 17.54
CA GLU A 462 -7.78 4.97 16.49
C GLU A 462 -7.25 5.92 15.43
N VAL A 463 -7.57 5.65 14.16
CA VAL A 463 -7.19 6.51 13.04
C VAL A 463 -8.23 7.61 12.90
N ARG A 464 -7.85 8.86 13.19
CA ARG A 464 -8.75 10.03 13.12
C ARG A 464 -8.73 10.71 11.75
N SER A 465 -7.59 10.69 11.07
CA SER A 465 -7.47 11.18 9.68
C SER A 465 -6.32 10.52 8.93
N VAL A 466 -6.47 10.39 7.61
CA VAL A 466 -5.45 9.84 6.70
C VAL A 466 -5.36 10.69 5.45
N VAL A 467 -4.18 11.23 5.17
CA VAL A 467 -3.92 12.07 4.01
C VAL A 467 -2.78 11.47 3.19
N SER A 468 -3.06 11.15 1.93
CA SER A 468 -2.17 10.41 1.03
C SER A 468 -1.16 11.29 0.27
N GLY A 469 -1.29 12.60 0.40
CA GLY A 469 -0.47 13.59 -0.29
C GLY A 469 -1.27 14.84 -0.63
N PHE A 470 -0.81 15.54 -1.68
CA PHE A 470 -1.50 16.73 -2.17
C PHE A 470 -2.88 16.36 -2.74
N ASP A 471 -2.93 15.31 -3.55
CA ASP A 471 -4.17 14.77 -4.11
C ASP A 471 -4.68 13.63 -3.20
N SER A 472 -6.00 13.57 -3.02
CA SER A 472 -6.68 12.54 -2.21
C SER A 472 -6.86 11.21 -2.95
N GLU A 473 -6.65 11.23 -4.27
CA GLU A 473 -6.76 10.09 -5.16
C GLU A 473 -5.39 9.44 -5.42
N GLY A 474 -5.41 8.13 -5.71
CA GLY A 474 -4.22 7.38 -6.09
C GLY A 474 -3.49 6.73 -4.91
N PHE A 475 -2.15 6.63 -5.01
CA PHE A 475 -1.34 5.84 -4.08
C PHE A 475 -1.32 6.45 -2.66
N ASN A 476 -1.83 5.70 -1.68
CA ASN A 476 -1.85 6.10 -0.28
C ASN A 476 -0.43 6.05 0.33
N ARG A 477 0.26 7.19 0.32
CA ARG A 477 1.63 7.31 0.85
C ARG A 477 1.68 7.23 2.37
N ALA A 478 0.60 7.57 3.05
CA ALA A 478 0.56 7.53 4.50
C ALA A 478 0.71 6.10 5.04
N VAL A 479 0.16 5.12 4.30
CA VAL A 479 0.14 3.71 4.72
C VAL A 479 1.14 2.86 3.92
N PHE A 480 1.20 3.03 2.60
CA PHE A 480 1.91 2.09 1.73
C PHE A 480 3.31 2.55 1.30
N ALA A 481 3.69 3.82 1.52
CA ALA A 481 5.03 4.28 1.14
C ALA A 481 6.06 3.84 2.19
N THR A 482 6.70 2.68 1.98
CA THR A 482 7.82 2.25 2.82
C THR A 482 9.03 3.15 2.59
N ARG A 483 9.54 3.75 3.67
CA ARG A 483 10.68 4.67 3.66
C ARG A 483 11.62 4.35 4.81
N GLN A 484 12.89 4.70 4.63
CA GLN A 484 13.84 4.64 5.74
C GLN A 484 13.43 5.70 6.78
N PRO A 485 13.21 5.32 8.05
CA PRO A 485 12.70 6.23 9.09
C PRO A 485 13.70 7.34 9.47
N GLY A 486 14.96 7.21 9.08
CA GLY A 486 16.02 8.12 9.47
C GLY A 486 16.20 8.15 11.00
N SER A 487 16.54 9.32 11.54
CA SER A 487 16.79 9.52 12.98
C SER A 487 15.58 9.22 13.88
N VAL A 488 14.36 9.12 13.34
CA VAL A 488 13.18 8.72 14.13
C VAL A 488 13.38 7.35 14.78
N PHE A 489 14.09 6.44 14.11
CA PHE A 489 14.39 5.10 14.65
C PHE A 489 15.27 5.13 15.91
N LYS A 490 16.02 6.21 16.15
CA LYS A 490 16.84 6.35 17.36
C LYS A 490 15.99 6.32 18.63
N SER A 491 14.73 6.73 18.57
CA SER A 491 13.78 6.61 19.69
C SER A 491 13.66 5.18 20.20
N VAL A 492 13.64 4.19 19.29
CA VAL A 492 13.63 2.76 19.62
C VAL A 492 14.92 2.36 20.32
N VAL A 493 16.08 2.87 19.86
CA VAL A 493 17.38 2.60 20.48
C VAL A 493 17.44 3.16 21.90
N PHE A 494 17.04 4.42 22.10
CA PHE A 494 17.05 5.04 23.43
C PHE A 494 16.04 4.39 24.38
N PHE A 495 14.85 4.04 23.89
CA PHE A 495 13.87 3.29 24.66
C PHE A 495 14.42 1.91 25.06
N GLY A 496 15.05 1.20 24.11
CA GLY A 496 15.76 -0.05 24.38
C GLY A 496 16.85 0.15 25.44
N GLY A 497 17.64 1.22 25.36
CA GLY A 497 18.66 1.55 26.36
C GLY A 497 18.07 1.68 27.76
N LEU A 498 16.96 2.42 27.92
CA LEU A 498 16.27 2.54 29.20
C LEU A 498 15.79 1.19 29.73
N GLN A 499 15.26 0.31 28.88
CA GLN A 499 14.86 -1.04 29.26
C GLN A 499 16.05 -1.91 29.70
N MET A 500 17.23 -1.67 29.14
CA MET A 500 18.46 -2.41 29.45
C MET A 500 19.25 -1.79 30.62
N GLY A 501 18.66 -0.88 31.40
CA GLY A 501 19.27 -0.30 32.60
C GLY A 501 20.12 0.96 32.38
N TRP A 502 20.15 1.50 31.15
CA TRP A 502 20.71 2.83 30.93
C TRP A 502 19.79 3.91 31.50
N THR A 503 20.39 5.03 31.93
CA THR A 503 19.70 6.20 32.45
C THR A 503 19.91 7.40 31.54
N ILE A 504 19.01 8.38 31.60
CA ILE A 504 19.11 9.60 30.78
C ILE A 504 20.39 10.43 31.05
N LEU A 505 21.06 10.18 32.18
CA LEU A 505 22.28 10.86 32.60
C LEU A 505 23.56 10.11 32.23
N ASP A 506 23.46 8.84 31.80
CA ASP A 506 24.62 8.07 31.38
C ASP A 506 25.34 8.76 30.22
N LYS A 507 26.67 8.73 30.29
CA LYS A 507 27.54 9.33 29.27
C LYS A 507 27.72 8.37 28.10
N LEU A 508 27.62 8.92 26.90
CA LEU A 508 27.81 8.25 25.62
C LEU A 508 28.94 8.93 24.87
N ALA A 509 29.86 8.15 24.30
CA ALA A 509 30.92 8.68 23.46
C ALA A 509 30.33 9.22 22.14
N ASN A 510 30.62 10.48 21.82
CA ASN A 510 30.13 11.19 20.64
C ASN A 510 31.26 11.56 19.67
N GLU A 511 32.26 10.70 19.54
CA GLU A 511 33.44 10.93 18.70
C GLU A 511 33.51 9.99 17.49
N ARG A 512 34.28 10.38 16.47
CA ARG A 512 34.48 9.55 15.27
C ARG A 512 35.30 8.32 15.65
N ARG A 513 34.67 7.15 15.64
CA ARG A 513 35.30 5.85 15.91
C ARG A 513 35.05 4.84 14.80
N LEU A 514 35.84 3.77 14.81
CA LEU A 514 35.60 2.60 13.98
C LEU A 514 34.74 1.61 14.75
N PHE A 515 33.67 1.14 14.11
CA PHE A 515 32.79 0.11 14.64
C PHE A 515 32.97 -1.16 13.80
N THR A 516 33.13 -2.30 14.47
CA THR A 516 33.33 -3.61 13.84
C THR A 516 32.11 -4.48 14.11
N PHE A 517 31.57 -5.12 13.07
CA PHE A 517 30.52 -6.13 13.22
C PHE A 517 30.75 -7.23 12.20
N GLN A 518 31.07 -8.44 12.68
CA GLN A 518 31.35 -9.61 11.83
C GLN A 518 32.37 -9.35 10.71
N GLY A 519 33.46 -8.65 11.02
CA GLY A 519 34.50 -8.30 10.04
C GLY A 519 34.10 -7.20 9.04
N LYS A 520 32.92 -6.60 9.18
CA LYS A 520 32.55 -5.38 8.47
C LYS A 520 32.93 -4.15 9.30
N PHE A 521 33.43 -3.14 8.59
CA PHE A 521 33.91 -1.88 9.18
C PHE A 521 32.91 -0.77 8.90
N TYR A 522 32.45 -0.10 9.96
CA TYR A 522 31.54 1.02 9.88
C TYR A 522 32.19 2.29 10.45
N PHE A 523 32.10 3.38 9.68
CA PHE A 523 32.69 4.67 9.99
C PHE A 523 31.59 5.74 10.03
N PRO A 524 30.78 5.80 11.11
CA PRO A 524 29.69 6.75 11.21
C PRO A 524 30.19 8.19 11.22
N ARG A 525 29.30 9.13 10.85
CA ARG A 525 29.56 10.58 10.85
C ARG A 525 28.44 11.30 11.60
N GLY A 526 28.81 12.38 12.29
CA GLY A 526 27.84 13.38 12.76
C GLY A 526 27.18 14.08 11.57
N ASP A 527 25.91 14.40 11.72
CA ASP A 527 25.13 15.28 10.84
C ASP A 527 25.39 16.76 11.13
N HIS A 528 25.78 17.08 12.37
CA HIS A 528 26.28 18.39 12.78
C HIS A 528 27.57 18.27 13.60
N ALA A 529 28.23 19.41 13.84
CA ALA A 529 29.34 19.49 14.77
C ALA A 529 28.80 19.57 16.20
N SER A 530 29.03 18.53 17.00
CA SER A 530 28.75 18.57 18.43
C SER A 530 29.89 19.28 19.17
N PRO A 531 29.59 20.13 20.18
CA PRO A 531 30.63 20.79 20.97
C PRO A 531 31.32 19.87 21.98
N TYR A 532 30.82 18.64 22.17
CA TYR A 532 31.31 17.72 23.19
C TYR A 532 31.64 16.34 22.59
N ASP A 533 32.79 15.80 22.98
CA ASP A 533 33.22 14.44 22.65
C ASP A 533 32.44 13.37 23.41
N ASP A 534 31.83 13.73 24.55
CA ASP A 534 30.96 12.88 25.37
C ASP A 534 29.68 13.65 25.69
N VAL A 535 28.54 12.97 25.59
CA VAL A 535 27.22 13.57 25.81
C VAL A 535 26.36 12.67 26.69
N SER A 536 25.39 13.22 27.42
CA SER A 536 24.41 12.37 28.11
C SER A 536 23.45 11.71 27.12
N MET A 537 22.84 10.58 27.49
CA MET A 537 21.80 9.95 26.68
C MET A 537 20.64 10.92 26.38
N LEU A 538 20.26 11.78 27.34
CA LEU A 538 19.29 12.85 27.13
C LEU A 538 19.71 13.82 26.03
N TRP A 539 20.97 14.28 26.05
CA TRP A 539 21.49 15.17 25.02
C TRP A 539 21.51 14.48 23.67
N ALA A 540 22.01 13.25 23.61
CA ALA A 540 22.07 12.47 22.37
C ALA A 540 20.68 12.31 21.74
N GLY A 541 19.66 12.00 22.54
CA GLY A 541 18.27 11.93 22.09
C GLY A 541 17.72 13.28 21.62
N THR A 542 17.93 14.33 22.41
CA THR A 542 17.40 15.68 22.12
C THR A 542 18.05 16.32 20.90
N LYS A 543 19.35 16.10 20.70
CA LYS A 543 20.12 16.66 19.58
C LYS A 543 20.29 15.69 18.42
N SER A 544 19.72 14.48 18.51
CA SER A 544 19.84 13.44 17.48
C SER A 544 21.30 13.15 17.13
N GLU A 545 22.18 13.03 18.13
CA GLU A 545 23.61 12.79 17.92
C GLU A 545 23.85 11.39 17.30
N ASN A 546 24.33 11.34 16.06
CA ASN A 546 24.55 10.06 15.34
C ASN A 546 25.58 9.17 16.04
N LEU A 547 26.73 9.74 16.43
CA LEU A 547 27.87 8.96 16.94
C LEU A 547 27.54 8.34 18.31
N ALA A 548 26.98 9.14 19.22
CA ALA A 548 26.48 8.67 20.51
C ALA A 548 25.39 7.61 20.39
N THR A 549 24.50 7.71 19.39
CA THR A 549 23.46 6.69 19.17
C THR A 549 24.07 5.37 18.69
N VAL A 550 25.03 5.41 17.76
CA VAL A 550 25.71 4.18 17.31
C VAL A 550 26.51 3.54 18.45
N TYR A 551 27.16 4.37 19.28
CA TYR A 551 27.82 3.91 20.50
C TYR A 551 26.83 3.20 21.44
N LEU A 552 25.70 3.82 21.76
CA LEU A 552 24.68 3.19 22.61
C LEU A 552 24.17 1.86 22.03
N THR A 553 23.96 1.77 20.71
CA THR A 553 23.54 0.52 20.06
C THR A 553 24.56 -0.60 20.24
N GLN A 554 25.86 -0.30 20.14
CA GLN A 554 26.91 -1.31 20.35
C GLN A 554 26.97 -1.76 21.81
N HIS A 555 26.79 -0.83 22.74
CA HIS A 555 26.92 -1.05 24.18
C HIS A 555 25.58 -1.33 24.88
N LEU A 556 24.53 -1.65 24.11
CA LEU A 556 23.15 -1.64 24.61
C LEU A 556 22.97 -2.55 25.83
N LEU A 557 23.69 -3.67 25.88
CA LEU A 557 23.57 -4.71 26.90
C LEU A 557 24.58 -4.57 28.04
N ASP A 558 25.48 -3.58 28.00
CA ASP A 558 26.60 -3.45 28.95
C ASP A 558 26.18 -3.20 30.40
N LYS A 559 24.93 -2.75 30.60
CA LYS A 559 24.35 -2.46 31.92
C LYS A 559 23.65 -3.67 32.53
N LEU A 560 23.42 -4.74 31.77
CA LEU A 560 22.79 -5.96 32.27
C LEU A 560 23.78 -6.78 33.10
N ASN A 561 23.29 -7.35 34.20
CA ASN A 561 23.98 -8.43 34.88
C ASN A 561 23.77 -9.78 34.15
N PHE A 562 24.46 -10.83 34.59
CA PHE A 562 24.41 -12.13 33.91
C PHE A 562 23.01 -12.76 33.90
N GLU A 563 22.24 -12.63 34.98
CA GLU A 563 20.89 -13.18 35.05
C GLU A 563 19.92 -12.40 34.16
N GLU A 564 19.98 -11.07 34.16
CA GLU A 564 19.19 -10.21 33.27
C GLU A 564 19.52 -10.47 31.79
N PHE A 565 20.81 -10.61 31.47
CA PHE A 565 21.24 -10.98 30.13
C PHE A 565 20.69 -12.35 29.72
N LYS A 566 20.75 -13.34 30.63
CA LYS A 566 20.22 -14.68 30.38
C LYS A 566 18.71 -14.66 30.18
N GLU A 567 17.96 -13.90 30.97
CA GLU A 567 16.52 -13.72 30.80
C GLU A 567 16.20 -13.11 29.43
N LEU A 568 16.91 -12.06 29.04
CA LEU A 568 16.75 -11.45 27.71
C LEU A 568 17.04 -12.46 26.59
N MET A 569 18.14 -13.20 26.68
CA MET A 569 18.46 -14.24 25.70
C MET A 569 17.39 -15.34 25.68
N GLY A 570 16.79 -15.67 26.83
CA GLY A 570 15.67 -16.62 26.91
C GLY A 570 14.42 -16.13 26.19
N ASN A 571 14.04 -14.87 26.39
CA ASN A 571 12.91 -14.22 25.71
C ASN A 571 13.12 -14.11 24.18
N LEU A 572 14.38 -14.05 23.75
CA LEU A 572 14.75 -14.08 22.32
C LEU A 572 14.94 -15.49 21.77
N GLU A 573 14.69 -16.53 22.57
CA GLU A 573 14.87 -17.95 22.21
C GLU A 573 16.33 -18.31 21.86
N LEU A 574 17.30 -17.57 22.40
CA LEU A 574 18.73 -17.70 22.15
C LEU A 574 19.47 -18.52 23.22
N LEU A 575 18.78 -19.09 24.20
CA LEU A 575 19.36 -20.03 25.17
C LEU A 575 19.38 -21.47 24.61
N PRO A 576 20.25 -22.35 25.14
CA PRO A 576 20.20 -23.78 24.83
C PRO A 576 18.84 -24.37 25.17
N LEU A 577 18.28 -25.19 24.27
CA LEU A 577 17.04 -25.92 24.51
C LEU A 577 17.31 -27.17 25.36
N ASP A 578 16.27 -27.70 26.01
CA ASP A 578 16.37 -28.92 26.81
C ASP A 578 16.86 -30.10 25.96
N GLY A 579 17.99 -30.68 26.36
CA GLY A 579 18.62 -31.80 25.66
C GLY A 579 19.38 -31.42 24.37
N GLU A 580 19.49 -30.13 24.04
CA GLU A 580 20.22 -29.67 22.87
C GLU A 580 21.73 -29.83 23.06
N ASN A 581 22.39 -30.48 22.10
CA ASN A 581 23.84 -30.59 22.08
C ASN A 581 24.47 -29.20 21.84
N PRO A 582 25.58 -28.83 22.50
CA PRO A 582 26.29 -27.57 22.27
C PRO A 582 26.53 -27.23 20.79
N ARG A 583 26.83 -28.21 19.93
CA ARG A 583 27.02 -27.97 18.50
C ARG A 583 25.73 -27.52 17.81
N ASP A 584 24.62 -28.15 18.15
CA ASP A 584 23.31 -27.86 17.56
C ASP A 584 22.79 -26.51 18.05
N PHE A 585 23.00 -26.20 19.34
CA PHE A 585 22.77 -24.88 19.93
C PHE A 585 23.50 -23.78 19.15
N HIS A 586 24.82 -23.91 18.98
CA HIS A 586 25.61 -22.92 18.26
C HIS A 586 25.19 -22.78 16.79
N PHE A 587 24.84 -23.89 16.13
CA PHE A 587 24.34 -23.85 14.75
C PHE A 587 22.99 -23.14 14.65
N ARG A 588 22.06 -23.41 15.58
CA ARG A 588 20.75 -22.75 15.63
C ARG A 588 20.87 -21.26 15.87
N VAL A 589 21.57 -20.85 16.92
CA VAL A 589 21.80 -19.42 17.22
C VAL A 589 22.47 -18.72 16.04
N ALA A 590 23.47 -19.33 15.41
CA ALA A 590 24.13 -18.76 14.24
C ALA A 590 23.20 -18.65 13.02
N LYS A 591 22.30 -19.63 12.83
CA LYS A 591 21.30 -19.60 11.76
C LYS A 591 20.25 -18.52 11.99
N ASP A 592 19.76 -18.37 13.22
CA ASP A 592 18.66 -17.48 13.56
C ASP A 592 19.10 -16.02 13.64
N THR A 593 20.32 -15.78 14.15
CA THR A 593 20.87 -14.42 14.32
C THR A 593 21.82 -14.00 13.18
N GLY A 594 22.33 -14.95 12.42
CA GLY A 594 23.45 -14.72 11.50
C GLY A 594 24.81 -14.53 12.20
N VAL A 595 24.91 -14.69 13.53
CA VAL A 595 26.14 -14.48 14.30
C VAL A 595 26.96 -15.76 14.41
N GLN A 596 28.20 -15.71 13.91
CA GLN A 596 29.16 -16.81 14.06
C GLN A 596 30.06 -16.58 15.25
N LEU A 597 30.12 -17.56 16.14
CA LEU A 597 31.09 -17.59 17.24
C LEU A 597 32.44 -18.05 16.71
N ASP A 598 33.48 -17.26 16.94
CA ASP A 598 34.85 -17.65 16.69
C ASP A 598 35.81 -17.22 17.80
N ASN A 599 36.98 -17.86 17.82
CA ASN A 599 38.00 -17.60 18.83
C ASN A 599 38.59 -16.19 18.77
N GLN A 600 38.32 -15.43 17.70
CA GLN A 600 38.80 -14.04 17.57
C GLN A 600 37.86 -13.07 18.30
N GLY A 601 36.55 -13.29 18.24
CA GLY A 601 35.58 -12.51 19.03
C GLY A 601 35.83 -12.61 20.53
N ILE A 602 36.25 -13.77 21.02
CA ILE A 602 36.67 -13.95 22.43
C ILE A 602 37.85 -13.04 22.78
N LYS A 603 38.84 -12.91 21.90
CA LYS A 603 40.02 -12.06 22.13
C LYS A 603 39.66 -10.57 22.13
N GLU A 604 38.72 -10.17 21.30
CA GLU A 604 38.18 -8.80 21.30
C GLU A 604 37.49 -8.49 22.63
N ALA A 605 36.61 -9.37 23.11
CA ALA A 605 35.99 -9.23 24.43
C ALA A 605 37.01 -9.23 25.59
N MET A 606 38.05 -10.07 25.51
CA MET A 606 39.14 -10.07 26.50
C MET A 606 39.92 -8.76 26.51
N LEU A 607 40.17 -8.15 25.35
CA LEU A 607 40.82 -6.85 25.27
C LEU A 607 39.95 -5.76 25.90
N GLU A 608 38.67 -5.70 25.56
CA GLU A 608 37.72 -4.74 26.14
C GLU A 608 37.66 -4.89 27.67
N LYS A 609 37.56 -6.13 28.17
CA LYS A 609 37.56 -6.42 29.60
C LYS A 609 38.86 -5.97 30.27
N ALA A 610 40.02 -6.25 29.66
CA ALA A 610 41.30 -5.81 30.20
C ALA A 610 41.43 -4.28 30.26
N VAL A 611 40.90 -3.56 29.26
CA VAL A 611 40.87 -2.09 29.27
C VAL A 611 39.96 -1.56 30.36
N GLU A 612 38.80 -2.18 30.58
CA GLU A 612 37.87 -1.76 31.65
C GLU A 612 38.45 -2.06 33.04
N ASP A 613 39.14 -3.19 33.23
CA ASP A 613 39.80 -3.52 34.50
C ASP A 613 40.95 -2.55 34.84
N LEU A 614 41.60 -1.97 33.82
CA LEU A 614 42.64 -0.93 33.99
C LEU A 614 42.09 0.47 34.26
N LYS A 615 40.80 0.71 34.05
CA LYS A 615 40.18 2.03 34.15
C LYS A 615 40.43 2.71 35.50
N PRO A 616 40.23 2.06 36.66
CA PRO A 616 40.45 2.72 37.95
C PRO A 616 41.91 3.20 38.08
N ASP A 617 42.87 2.32 37.79
CA ASP A 617 44.30 2.61 37.89
C ASP A 617 44.70 3.77 36.99
N LEU A 618 44.21 3.80 35.74
CA LEU A 618 44.50 4.86 34.79
C LEU A 618 43.91 6.21 35.22
N ILE A 619 42.69 6.21 35.76
CA ILE A 619 42.05 7.42 36.28
C ILE A 619 42.82 7.94 37.51
N PHE A 620 43.13 7.07 38.48
CA PHE A 620 43.87 7.45 39.69
C PHE A 620 45.31 7.89 39.40
N ALA A 621 45.95 7.33 38.36
CA ALA A 621 47.26 7.76 37.89
C ALA A 621 47.24 9.05 37.05
N GLY A 622 46.06 9.68 36.86
CA GLY A 622 45.90 10.89 36.05
C GLY A 622 46.10 10.66 34.54
N ARG A 623 46.06 9.40 34.07
CA ARG A 623 46.32 8.98 32.68
C ARG A 623 45.03 8.87 31.86
N ASN A 624 44.13 9.85 32.00
CA ASN A 624 42.83 9.86 31.31
C ASN A 624 42.95 9.79 29.77
N SER A 625 43.97 10.46 29.20
CA SER A 625 44.24 10.38 27.75
C SER A 625 44.58 8.96 27.30
N LEU A 626 45.37 8.24 28.10
CA LEU A 626 45.75 6.86 27.79
C LEU A 626 44.55 5.93 27.91
N TYR A 627 43.70 6.12 28.93
CA TYR A 627 42.45 5.38 29.03
C TYR A 627 41.59 5.59 27.77
N LYS A 628 41.35 6.85 27.37
CA LYS A 628 40.60 7.17 26.14
C LYS A 628 41.22 6.54 24.88
N ASP A 629 42.55 6.47 24.80
CA ASP A 629 43.24 5.81 23.70
C ASP A 629 43.05 4.30 23.69
N LEU A 630 43.05 3.66 24.87
CA LEU A 630 42.82 2.22 25.04
C LEU A 630 41.36 1.84 24.79
N THR A 631 40.39 2.65 25.22
CA THR A 631 38.96 2.42 24.93
C THR A 631 38.64 2.51 23.42
N ASN A 632 39.53 3.15 22.65
CA ASN A 632 39.45 3.25 21.20
C ASN A 632 40.22 2.13 20.47
N LEU A 633 40.90 1.25 21.22
CA LEU A 633 41.75 0.22 20.67
C LEU A 633 40.95 -1.06 20.46
N TRP A 634 40.80 -1.45 19.20
CA TRP A 634 40.12 -2.69 18.81
C TRP A 634 41.13 -3.81 18.53
N TRP A 635 40.66 -5.06 18.46
CA TRP A 635 41.55 -6.22 18.34
C TRP A 635 42.44 -6.18 17.09
N GLY A 636 41.86 -5.83 15.93
CA GLY A 636 42.60 -5.72 14.65
C GLY A 636 42.17 -6.70 13.58
N ARG A 637 41.19 -7.58 13.82
CA ARG A 637 40.76 -8.58 12.84
C ARG A 637 40.45 -7.94 11.47
N GLY A 638 41.16 -8.39 10.42
CA GLY A 638 40.90 -7.95 9.04
C GLY A 638 41.44 -6.55 8.70
N TYR A 639 42.22 -5.91 9.59
CA TYR A 639 42.71 -4.55 9.39
C TYR A 639 43.56 -4.39 8.12
N VAL A 640 44.34 -5.42 7.73
CA VAL A 640 45.18 -5.37 6.52
C VAL A 640 44.32 -5.25 5.27
N THR A 641 43.28 -6.08 5.17
CA THR A 641 42.35 -6.07 4.04
C THR A 641 41.62 -4.74 3.95
N GLU A 642 41.17 -4.21 5.08
CA GLU A 642 40.48 -2.92 5.13
C GLU A 642 41.42 -1.76 4.78
N LEU A 643 42.66 -1.75 5.27
CA LEU A 643 43.65 -0.75 4.88
C LEU A 643 43.88 -0.77 3.37
N GLN A 644 44.08 -1.95 2.78
CA GLN A 644 44.23 -2.08 1.32
C GLN A 644 43.02 -1.55 0.57
N ARG A 645 41.81 -1.81 1.09
CA ARG A 645 40.56 -1.26 0.52
C ARG A 645 40.56 0.26 0.56
N VAL A 646 40.84 0.87 1.71
CA VAL A 646 40.86 2.34 1.86
C VAL A 646 41.94 2.99 1.00
N TYR A 647 43.11 2.35 0.84
CA TYR A 647 44.17 2.83 -0.05
C TYR A 647 43.83 2.75 -1.55
N ARG A 648 42.92 1.84 -1.94
CA ARG A 648 42.53 1.62 -3.34
C ARG A 648 41.28 2.41 -3.77
N MET A 649 40.58 3.05 -2.84
CA MET A 649 39.40 3.88 -3.13
C MET A 649 39.78 5.12 -3.95
N ALA A 650 38.95 5.45 -4.95
CA ALA A 650 39.18 6.61 -5.81
C ALA A 650 39.04 7.92 -5.03
N ASP A 651 39.61 9.01 -5.55
CA ASP A 651 39.51 10.35 -4.92
C ASP A 651 38.06 10.87 -4.88
N ASP A 652 37.20 10.41 -5.80
CA ASP A 652 35.79 10.79 -5.87
C ASP A 652 34.94 10.15 -4.75
N ASP A 653 35.43 9.09 -4.10
CA ASP A 653 34.68 8.36 -3.07
C ASP A 653 34.67 9.13 -1.73
N PHE A 654 35.78 9.76 -1.35
CA PHE A 654 35.94 10.49 -0.08
C PHE A 654 37.03 11.56 -0.17
N THR A 655 36.87 12.66 0.58
CA THR A 655 37.94 13.67 0.74
C THR A 655 39.20 13.08 1.38
N ASP A 656 40.38 13.62 1.07
CA ASP A 656 41.66 13.18 1.67
C ASP A 656 41.66 13.22 3.19
N ARG A 657 40.96 14.20 3.78
CA ARG A 657 40.79 14.31 5.24
C ARG A 657 40.08 13.09 5.81
N GLU A 658 39.00 12.65 5.17
CA GLU A 658 38.25 11.48 5.59
C GLU A 658 39.05 10.18 5.36
N ARG A 659 39.74 10.07 4.22
CA ARG A 659 40.62 8.93 3.92
C ARG A 659 41.69 8.77 5.02
N ASN A 660 42.38 9.85 5.36
CA ASN A 660 43.41 9.84 6.40
C ASN A 660 42.84 9.50 7.78
N LEU A 661 41.65 10.01 8.12
CA LEU A 661 40.96 9.65 9.36
C LEU A 661 40.68 8.14 9.42
N ARG A 662 40.13 7.54 8.37
CA ARG A 662 39.84 6.10 8.31
C ARG A 662 41.11 5.26 8.43
N ILE A 663 42.17 5.62 7.71
CA ILE A 663 43.47 4.95 7.82
C ILE A 663 43.98 5.00 9.27
N GLY A 664 43.85 6.17 9.92
CA GLY A 664 44.22 6.34 11.33
C GLY A 664 43.44 5.41 12.26
N LEU A 665 42.11 5.39 12.12
CA LEU A 665 41.22 4.54 12.92
C LEU A 665 41.50 3.04 12.72
N VAL A 666 41.70 2.59 11.48
CA VAL A 666 42.00 1.18 11.18
C VAL A 666 43.38 0.78 11.71
N LYS A 667 44.39 1.66 11.65
CA LYS A 667 45.75 1.38 12.17
C LYS A 667 45.82 1.33 13.69
N LYS A 668 44.84 1.89 14.40
CA LYS A 668 44.77 1.91 15.87
C LYS A 668 44.17 0.59 16.37
N ASN A 669 44.93 -0.50 16.25
CA ASN A 669 44.50 -1.83 16.68
C ASN A 669 45.60 -2.64 17.39
N TRP A 670 45.20 -3.58 18.24
CA TRP A 670 46.07 -4.36 19.10
C TRP A 670 47.05 -5.26 18.33
N GLU A 671 46.57 -6.01 17.34
CA GLU A 671 47.41 -6.92 16.51
C GLU A 671 48.58 -6.17 15.87
N ARG A 672 48.31 -5.02 15.24
CA ARG A 672 49.33 -4.19 14.61
C ARG A 672 50.30 -3.61 15.63
N LEU A 673 49.81 -3.06 16.75
CA LEU A 673 50.67 -2.44 17.75
C LEU A 673 51.57 -3.46 18.45
N THR A 674 51.06 -4.66 18.71
CA THR A 674 51.85 -5.76 19.29
C THR A 674 52.92 -6.24 18.31
N GLY A 675 52.58 -6.38 17.03
CA GLY A 675 53.54 -6.69 15.97
C GLY A 675 54.68 -5.67 15.92
N LEU A 676 54.32 -4.38 15.88
CA LEU A 676 55.31 -3.29 15.90
C LEU A 676 56.14 -3.27 17.19
N SER A 677 55.55 -3.55 18.35
CA SER A 677 56.28 -3.64 19.62
C SER A 677 57.32 -4.77 19.58
N ASN A 678 56.98 -5.92 19.03
CA ASN A 678 57.90 -7.05 18.91
C ASN A 678 59.02 -6.74 17.91
N GLU A 679 58.70 -6.13 16.76
CA GLU A 679 59.70 -5.65 15.80
C GLU A 679 60.65 -4.66 16.46
N LEU A 680 60.14 -3.67 17.21
CA LEU A 680 60.96 -2.69 17.92
C LEU A 680 61.84 -3.31 18.99
N LYS A 681 61.34 -4.30 19.75
CA LYS A 681 62.16 -5.04 20.73
C LYS A 681 63.29 -5.81 20.07
N ASN A 682 63.02 -6.44 18.92
CA ASN A 682 64.03 -7.16 18.15
C ASN A 682 65.08 -6.19 17.56
N ASP A 683 64.62 -5.08 17.01
CA ASP A 683 65.48 -4.02 16.46
C ASP A 683 66.35 -3.41 17.58
N TRP A 684 65.77 -3.16 18.76
CA TRP A 684 66.50 -2.70 19.94
C TRP A 684 67.54 -3.70 20.42
N ALA A 685 67.17 -4.99 20.52
CA ALA A 685 68.11 -6.04 20.91
C ALA A 685 69.31 -6.09 19.97
N ARG A 686 69.08 -6.07 18.65
CA ARG A 686 70.15 -6.02 17.63
C ARG A 686 71.07 -4.82 17.79
N LEU A 687 70.48 -3.64 18.04
CA LEU A 687 71.24 -2.41 18.27
C LEU A 687 72.10 -2.53 19.53
N THR A 688 71.53 -3.00 20.64
CA THR A 688 72.27 -3.19 21.90
C THR A 688 73.39 -4.23 21.77
N THR A 689 73.17 -5.33 21.05
CA THR A 689 74.20 -6.35 20.79
C THR A 689 75.36 -5.74 20.01
N LYS A 690 75.09 -5.02 18.92
CA LYS A 690 76.13 -4.37 18.11
C LYS A 690 76.94 -3.35 18.88
N VAL A 691 76.28 -2.54 19.71
CA VAL A 691 76.95 -1.60 20.61
C VAL A 691 77.81 -2.33 21.65
N SER A 692 77.33 -3.46 22.19
CA SER A 692 78.10 -4.24 23.17
C SER A 692 79.31 -4.97 22.58
N GLU A 693 79.26 -5.37 21.30
CA GLU A 693 80.33 -6.10 20.62
C GLU A 693 81.46 -5.19 20.12
N GLY A 694 81.12 -3.99 19.61
CA GLY A 694 82.07 -3.11 18.93
C GLY A 694 82.21 -1.71 19.50
N GLY A 695 81.45 -1.36 20.54
CA GLY A 695 81.32 0.02 21.01
C GLY A 695 80.37 0.85 20.14
N ALA A 696 79.99 2.03 20.65
CA ALA A 696 79.00 2.89 20.00
C ALA A 696 79.45 3.39 18.61
N ASP A 697 80.71 3.77 18.45
CA ASP A 697 81.21 4.34 17.19
C ASP A 697 81.25 3.31 16.04
N ALA A 698 81.62 2.06 16.35
CA ALA A 698 81.61 0.98 15.36
C ALA A 698 80.18 0.58 14.98
N ALA A 699 79.26 0.53 15.96
CA ALA A 699 77.85 0.25 15.72
C ALA A 699 77.18 1.36 14.88
N LEU A 700 77.49 2.63 15.14
CA LEU A 700 76.97 3.78 14.38
C LEU A 700 77.56 3.90 12.96
N SER A 701 78.67 3.20 12.69
CA SER A 701 79.27 3.12 11.35
C SER A 701 78.73 1.93 10.53
N ASP A 702 77.96 1.01 11.14
CA ASP A 702 77.36 -0.14 10.46
C ASP A 702 76.08 0.30 9.70
N PRO A 703 76.02 0.18 8.36
CA PRO A 703 74.86 0.58 7.57
C PRO A 703 73.56 -0.14 7.97
N SER A 704 73.67 -1.37 8.49
CA SER A 704 72.50 -2.13 8.97
C SER A 704 71.93 -1.53 10.25
N VAL A 705 72.77 -0.99 11.12
CA VAL A 705 72.36 -0.29 12.36
C VAL A 705 71.80 1.09 12.04
N LEU A 706 72.38 1.83 11.08
CA LEU A 706 71.83 3.12 10.63
C LEU A 706 70.41 3.00 10.07
N SER A 707 70.14 1.95 9.29
CA SER A 707 68.80 1.64 8.79
C SER A 707 67.80 1.33 9.91
N LEU A 708 68.25 0.63 10.97
CA LEU A 708 67.44 0.36 12.17
C LEU A 708 67.17 1.65 12.96
N ILE A 709 68.19 2.47 13.19
CA ILE A 709 68.07 3.75 13.91
C ILE A 709 67.07 4.67 13.23
N GLY A 710 67.02 4.69 11.88
CA GLY A 710 66.05 5.48 11.13
C GLY A 710 64.57 5.13 11.41
N ARG A 711 64.29 4.00 12.08
CA ARG A 711 62.94 3.61 12.52
C ARG A 711 62.60 4.08 13.93
N PHE A 712 63.60 4.46 14.72
CA PHE A 712 63.41 5.04 16.05
C PHE A 712 63.35 6.56 15.95
N ARG A 713 62.53 7.19 16.80
CA ARG A 713 62.66 8.62 17.05
C ARG A 713 63.70 8.82 18.14
N VAL A 714 64.88 9.28 17.76
CA VAL A 714 65.89 9.73 18.72
C VAL A 714 65.46 11.12 19.22
N THR A 715 65.48 11.33 20.53
CA THR A 715 65.25 12.65 21.13
C THR A 715 66.45 12.95 22.01
N ASN A 716 67.10 14.08 21.78
CA ASN A 716 68.20 14.49 22.64
C ASN A 716 67.66 14.89 24.02
N ALA A 717 68.46 14.73 25.07
CA ALA A 717 68.07 15.03 26.45
C ALA A 717 67.60 16.49 26.69
N GLY A 718 67.78 17.39 25.72
CA GLY A 718 67.26 18.76 25.70
C GLY A 718 65.92 18.97 24.97
N GLY A 719 65.23 17.91 24.54
CA GLY A 719 63.86 18.02 23.98
C GLY A 719 63.75 18.50 22.53
N HIS A 720 64.86 18.72 21.82
CA HIS A 720 64.84 18.91 20.37
C HIS A 720 64.99 17.56 19.65
N LYS A 721 64.14 17.38 18.63
CA LYS A 721 64.00 16.16 17.82
C LYS A 721 65.22 15.90 16.95
#